data_AF-A0A8S9BHP6-F1
#
_entry.id   AF-A0A8S9BHP6-F1
#
_cell.length_a   1.000
_cell.length_b   1.000
_cell.length_c   1.000
_cell.angle_alpha   90.00
_cell.angle_beta   90.00
_cell.angle_gamma   90.00
#
_symmetry.space_group_name_H-M   'P 1'
#
loop_
_entity.id
_entity.type
_entity.pdbx_description
1 polymer ?
#
loop_
_entity_poly.entity_id
_entity_poly.type
_entity_poly.pdbx_seq_one_letter_code
_entity_poly.pdbx_strand_id
1 'polypeptide(L)'
;MAGTSDQPPSGDAVASTNNCLSQTSNTNVVGTIRTDLSCQRPNVNAVAIDTGDTSSSYPLVADLTQHLDINTIAFTTEDMTLEQLQAALKKAQRDQEILEAKLGINNQPSDTKHNPCRLLDVLPAEIRNRIYNLLLLNSDLSQRKSIISVRAPQVGRTATYNLTPALLQTCRQIYNEASAILYGSNVFLIDCSNNRFVASPILRHCSHPLPHPAQQTENAFSNFVQPTKPPISYSAQPDYLKTFVAVAKVQRWKVLVSAHASLSLSANPLPPAGLACLCRAICDSHITSLDIQLIPKGFEFSEEHSWSMSINGALRAGAVLPSVQYTKLGRVLQPLQLLRNVKQLTLGTAQISDCHIYRRAANNTDPAYIPHDIRPLLLAKIRYVTQGKSPVVRIFKMCDNLTAYAQAFERNVLYKLEMAPKYGCLSPTESQTGPYRYTNGYQQVDRSFFRRGGRLSQTAGTHPVEEALELASYAADRCDLKLFEQHRNAAIEYLERQYARISAAAATMVEMIKPEKRVGGLFDTTRGRTSRTELPKHLAFFLVALERYGKTFDRELTEAMMVDIRLRPREWENAYSLPREQYFKQLCSILEFGRSTRYHNPSEFVAIFKIAMDEMDTQYLEIRQLRKDLFKDDPADLKSKYNNDDFIQPSWCDEEIDWTIHEPELFPGPEDVCIAVEMAKRPPSPFSETGGDDSDEFVVTSIENGSEPEDEQDDDTDSIWGDLSDLPDDQQQPSEASSDPPQTTT
;
A
#
# COMPACT_ATOMS: atom_id res chain seq x y z
N MET A 1 65.35 31.37 48.12
CA MET A 1 64.50 30.34 48.75
C MET A 1 63.99 29.49 47.58
N ALA A 2 64.56 28.32 47.26
CA ALA A 2 64.57 27.04 48.01
C ALA A 2 63.16 26.40 48.05
N GLY A 3 62.91 25.17 47.56
CA GLY A 3 63.71 24.14 46.87
C GLY A 3 62.83 23.28 45.94
N THR A 4 63.32 22.47 44.98
CA THR A 4 63.68 21.02 45.12
C THR A 4 62.73 20.19 46.00
N SER A 5 62.15 19.05 45.59
CA SER A 5 62.11 18.29 44.31
C SER A 5 60.87 17.31 44.36
N ASP A 6 60.68 16.12 43.73
CA ASP A 6 61.50 15.16 42.95
C ASP A 6 60.63 14.10 42.19
N GLN A 7 61.26 13.09 41.56
CA GLN A 7 60.69 11.80 41.08
C GLN A 7 61.20 10.62 41.98
N PRO A 8 61.11 9.28 41.70
CA PRO A 8 60.55 8.46 40.59
C PRO A 8 59.73 7.22 41.13
N PRO A 9 59.86 5.95 40.67
CA PRO A 9 59.89 5.32 39.32
C PRO A 9 58.75 4.28 39.08
N SER A 10 58.85 3.56 37.95
CA SER A 10 58.05 2.42 37.47
C SER A 10 58.20 1.08 38.23
N GLY A 11 57.32 0.11 37.92
CA GLY A 11 57.50 -1.31 38.22
C GLY A 11 56.74 -2.23 37.23
N ASP A 12 57.36 -3.34 36.83
CA ASP A 12 56.86 -4.25 35.77
C ASP A 12 55.84 -5.30 36.25
N ALA A 13 55.14 -5.92 35.29
CA ALA A 13 54.41 -7.18 35.50
C ALA A 13 54.55 -8.10 34.27
N VAL A 14 54.97 -9.35 34.50
CA VAL A 14 55.24 -10.38 33.47
C VAL A 14 54.12 -11.43 33.46
N ALA A 15 53.94 -12.10 32.32
CA ALA A 15 52.92 -13.13 32.10
C ALA A 15 53.09 -14.39 32.97
N SER A 16 51.99 -15.14 33.17
CA SER A 16 51.98 -16.58 32.87
C SER A 16 50.56 -17.17 32.74
N THR A 17 50.50 -18.38 32.19
CA THR A 17 49.31 -19.21 31.94
C THR A 17 48.91 -20.07 33.16
N ASN A 18 47.66 -20.56 33.20
CA ASN A 18 47.38 -22.02 33.04
C ASN A 18 45.89 -22.43 33.07
N ASN A 19 45.65 -23.66 32.63
CA ASN A 19 44.35 -24.36 32.63
C ASN A 19 43.92 -24.82 34.04
N CYS A 20 42.63 -25.14 34.24
CA CYS A 20 42.22 -26.54 34.44
C CYS A 20 40.70 -26.79 34.35
N LEU A 21 40.34 -28.06 34.17
CA LEU A 21 38.98 -28.61 34.11
C LEU A 21 38.40 -28.88 35.51
N SER A 22 37.08 -28.92 35.62
CA SER A 22 36.40 -29.98 36.38
C SER A 22 34.97 -30.20 35.85
N GLN A 23 34.49 -31.44 35.98
CA GLN A 23 33.11 -31.85 35.68
C GLN A 23 32.33 -31.97 36.99
N THR A 24 31.00 -31.86 36.93
CA THR A 24 30.13 -32.73 37.76
C THR A 24 28.73 -32.81 37.18
N SER A 25 28.10 -33.97 37.33
CA SER A 25 26.71 -34.25 36.97
C SER A 25 25.83 -34.30 38.21
N ASN A 26 24.50 -34.15 38.05
CA ASN A 26 23.52 -34.83 38.89
C ASN A 26 22.13 -34.87 38.23
N THR A 27 21.22 -35.67 38.78
CA THR A 27 20.03 -36.22 38.08
C THR A 27 18.75 -36.21 38.93
N ASN A 28 17.61 -36.48 38.26
CA ASN A 28 16.27 -36.77 38.82
C ASN A 28 15.56 -35.52 39.41
N VAL A 29 14.22 -35.46 39.59
CA VAL A 29 13.18 -36.49 39.78
C VAL A 29 11.88 -36.13 39.01
N VAL A 30 11.07 -37.14 38.65
CA VAL A 30 9.71 -36.97 38.08
C VAL A 30 8.66 -36.82 39.19
N GLY A 31 7.73 -35.86 39.05
CA GLY A 31 6.59 -35.69 39.96
C GLY A 31 5.28 -35.41 39.23
N THR A 32 4.33 -36.34 39.27
CA THR A 32 2.97 -36.17 38.70
C THR A 32 1.97 -35.95 39.82
N ILE A 33 1.18 -34.88 39.75
CA ILE A 33 0.02 -34.66 40.63
C ILE A 33 -1.20 -34.29 39.78
N ARG A 34 -2.34 -34.87 40.13
CA ARG A 34 -3.66 -34.71 39.49
C ARG A 34 -4.65 -34.35 40.58
N THR A 35 -5.42 -33.28 40.41
CA THR A 35 -6.52 -32.91 41.31
C THR A 35 -7.73 -32.44 40.50
N ASP A 36 -8.85 -33.13 40.70
CA ASP A 36 -10.19 -32.64 40.38
C ASP A 36 -10.77 -31.92 41.63
N LEU A 37 -11.94 -31.28 41.47
CA LEU A 37 -12.80 -30.50 42.42
C LEU A 37 -12.93 -29.04 41.93
N SER A 38 -13.99 -28.60 41.24
CA SER A 38 -15.45 -28.59 41.51
C SER A 38 -15.95 -27.40 42.34
N CYS A 39 -17.11 -26.87 41.92
CA CYS A 39 -18.12 -26.13 42.68
C CYS A 39 -18.07 -24.58 42.82
N GLN A 40 -19.29 -24.04 42.63
CA GLN A 40 -19.89 -22.82 43.22
C GLN A 40 -19.50 -21.42 42.68
N ARG A 41 -20.47 -20.82 41.96
CA ARG A 41 -20.66 -19.37 41.83
C ARG A 41 -21.22 -18.80 43.15
N PRO A 42 -20.80 -17.62 43.62
CA PRO A 42 -21.62 -16.78 44.48
C PRO A 42 -22.65 -16.01 43.65
N ASN A 43 -23.88 -15.92 44.15
CA ASN A 43 -24.95 -15.10 43.59
C ASN A 43 -25.03 -13.79 44.39
N VAL A 44 -25.08 -12.62 43.75
CA VAL A 44 -25.33 -11.33 44.43
C VAL A 44 -26.37 -10.56 43.63
N ASN A 45 -27.48 -10.22 44.29
CA ASN A 45 -28.61 -9.53 43.67
C ASN A 45 -28.51 -8.00 43.81
N ALA A 46 -29.04 -7.33 42.79
CA ALA A 46 -29.80 -6.07 42.82
C ALA A 46 -29.31 -4.88 43.69
N VAL A 47 -29.05 -3.77 43.00
CA VAL A 47 -29.81 -2.54 43.27
C VAL A 47 -30.43 -2.11 41.93
N ALA A 48 -31.72 -1.81 41.93
CA ALA A 48 -32.43 -1.28 40.76
C ALA A 48 -32.63 0.23 40.90
N ILE A 49 -32.56 0.95 39.78
CA ILE A 49 -33.23 2.25 39.59
C ILE A 49 -34.04 2.13 38.30
N ASP A 50 -35.24 2.69 38.34
CA ASP A 50 -36.36 2.38 37.44
C ASP A 50 -36.65 3.53 36.45
N THR A 51 -37.59 3.28 35.54
CA THR A 51 -38.29 4.20 34.61
C THR A 51 -37.55 4.59 33.32
N GLY A 52 -38.20 4.32 32.17
CA GLY A 52 -37.69 4.71 30.85
C GLY A 52 -38.35 4.08 29.61
N ASP A 53 -39.55 3.50 29.71
CA ASP A 53 -40.19 2.80 28.58
C ASP A 53 -40.57 3.73 27.42
N THR A 54 -40.07 3.41 26.22
CA THR A 54 -40.75 3.68 24.94
C THR A 54 -40.59 2.50 23.98
N SER A 55 -41.60 1.64 23.94
CA SER A 55 -41.67 0.51 23.02
C SER A 55 -41.94 0.94 21.57
N SER A 56 -41.17 0.43 20.61
CA SER A 56 -41.51 0.49 19.18
C SER A 56 -41.05 -0.80 18.47
N SER A 57 -41.96 -1.76 18.34
CA SER A 57 -41.72 -3.04 17.66
C SER A 57 -41.70 -2.88 16.14
N TYR A 58 -40.64 -3.35 15.48
CA TYR A 58 -40.63 -3.57 14.03
C TYR A 58 -41.04 -5.02 13.73
N PRO A 59 -42.08 -5.27 12.90
CA PRO A 59 -42.46 -6.61 12.45
C PRO A 59 -41.55 -7.12 11.32
N LEU A 60 -41.67 -8.42 11.03
CA LEU A 60 -40.80 -9.19 10.13
C LEU A 60 -40.79 -8.68 8.68
N VAL A 61 -39.62 -8.78 8.04
CA VAL A 61 -39.51 -8.85 6.57
C VAL A 61 -39.79 -10.30 6.16
N ALA A 62 -41.03 -10.61 5.77
CA ALA A 62 -41.45 -11.98 5.47
C ALA A 62 -42.66 -12.09 4.50
N ASP A 63 -42.80 -11.19 3.51
CA ASP A 63 -43.93 -11.26 2.55
C ASP A 63 -43.67 -10.60 1.18
N LEU A 64 -42.58 -10.98 0.49
CA LEU A 64 -42.19 -10.42 -0.83
C LEU A 64 -41.59 -11.46 -1.80
N THR A 65 -42.02 -12.72 -1.74
CA THR A 65 -41.48 -13.83 -2.57
C THR A 65 -42.56 -14.67 -3.26
N GLN A 66 -43.61 -14.02 -3.80
CA GLN A 66 -44.54 -14.62 -4.76
C GLN A 66 -44.77 -13.70 -5.96
N HIS A 67 -44.94 -14.31 -7.15
CA HIS A 67 -45.21 -13.67 -8.45
C HIS A 67 -44.11 -12.78 -9.08
N LEU A 68 -42.99 -13.40 -9.43
CA LEU A 68 -42.31 -13.14 -10.70
C LEU A 68 -41.96 -14.46 -11.39
N ASP A 69 -42.74 -14.86 -12.40
CA ASP A 69 -42.42 -15.99 -13.29
C ASP A 69 -41.31 -15.57 -14.26
N ILE A 70 -40.05 -15.70 -13.84
CA ILE A 70 -38.88 -15.53 -14.69
C ILE A 70 -38.55 -16.89 -15.31
N ASN A 71 -39.26 -17.25 -16.37
CA ASN A 71 -38.97 -18.41 -17.21
C ASN A 71 -39.21 -18.08 -18.69
N THR A 72 -38.42 -18.73 -19.56
CA THR A 72 -38.64 -18.80 -21.02
C THR A 72 -38.57 -17.47 -21.79
N ILE A 73 -37.38 -16.86 -21.86
CA ILE A 73 -36.89 -16.25 -23.10
C ILE A 73 -35.45 -16.73 -23.35
N ALA A 74 -35.30 -17.77 -24.18
CA ALA A 74 -34.03 -18.11 -24.81
C ALA A 74 -34.11 -17.66 -26.28
N PHE A 75 -33.19 -16.80 -26.72
CA PHE A 75 -33.07 -16.39 -28.11
C PHE A 75 -31.83 -17.05 -28.72
N THR A 76 -32.03 -17.99 -29.64
CA THR A 76 -30.99 -18.47 -30.55
C THR A 76 -30.85 -17.47 -31.71
N THR A 77 -29.63 -16.98 -31.96
CA THR A 77 -29.39 -15.86 -32.89
C THR A 77 -28.93 -16.29 -34.29
N GLU A 78 -28.75 -17.59 -34.53
CA GLU A 78 -27.94 -18.11 -35.64
C GLU A 78 -28.60 -18.02 -37.03
N ASP A 79 -29.95 -17.94 -37.10
CA ASP A 79 -30.72 -17.85 -38.35
C ASP A 79 -31.34 -16.45 -38.61
N MET A 80 -31.00 -15.43 -37.82
CA MET A 80 -31.61 -14.10 -37.98
C MET A 80 -31.05 -13.33 -39.18
N THR A 81 -31.90 -13.11 -40.19
CA THR A 81 -31.59 -12.25 -41.34
C THR A 81 -31.35 -10.79 -40.91
N LEU A 82 -30.61 -10.03 -41.72
CA LEU A 82 -30.31 -8.61 -41.43
C LEU A 82 -31.58 -7.76 -41.19
N GLU A 83 -32.66 -8.05 -41.90
CA GLU A 83 -33.96 -7.37 -41.73
C GLU A 83 -34.62 -7.73 -40.40
N GLN A 84 -34.55 -9.00 -39.97
CA GLN A 84 -35.02 -9.43 -38.65
C GLN A 84 -34.16 -8.84 -37.53
N LEU A 85 -32.84 -8.71 -37.72
CA LEU A 85 -31.96 -8.06 -36.76
C LEU A 85 -32.27 -6.56 -36.62
N GLN A 86 -32.52 -5.86 -37.72
CA GLN A 86 -32.96 -4.45 -37.72
C GLN A 86 -34.37 -4.28 -37.11
N ALA A 87 -35.28 -5.23 -37.33
CA ALA A 87 -36.60 -5.25 -36.71
C ALA A 87 -36.51 -5.49 -35.19
N ALA A 88 -35.65 -6.41 -34.75
CA ALA A 88 -35.37 -6.67 -33.34
C ALA A 88 -34.71 -5.46 -32.66
N LEU A 89 -33.76 -4.80 -33.30
CA LEU A 89 -33.14 -3.56 -32.80
C LEU A 89 -34.20 -2.45 -32.65
N LYS A 90 -35.05 -2.21 -33.66
CA LYS A 90 -36.17 -1.25 -33.57
C LYS A 90 -37.25 -1.66 -32.56
N LYS A 91 -37.34 -2.93 -32.21
CA LYS A 91 -38.21 -3.39 -31.12
C LYS A 91 -37.55 -3.10 -29.77
N ALA A 92 -36.30 -3.50 -29.57
CA ALA A 92 -35.53 -3.23 -28.35
C ALA A 92 -35.42 -1.73 -28.04
N GLN A 93 -35.23 -0.88 -29.05
CA GLN A 93 -35.26 0.58 -28.90
C GLN A 93 -36.62 1.09 -28.43
N ARG A 94 -37.74 0.58 -28.98
CA ARG A 94 -39.08 0.94 -28.48
C ARG A 94 -39.38 0.36 -27.10
N ASP A 95 -38.94 -0.86 -26.83
CA ASP A 95 -39.10 -1.50 -25.52
C ASP A 95 -38.27 -0.72 -24.47
N GLN A 96 -37.11 -0.16 -24.84
CA GLN A 96 -36.33 0.79 -24.04
C GLN A 96 -37.04 2.15 -23.90
N GLU A 97 -37.53 2.78 -24.97
CA GLU A 97 -38.31 4.03 -24.89
C GLU A 97 -39.55 3.85 -23.99
N ILE A 98 -40.20 2.68 -24.03
CA ILE A 98 -41.33 2.30 -23.17
C ILE A 98 -40.86 2.05 -21.73
N LEU A 99 -39.66 1.49 -21.51
CA LEU A 99 -39.09 1.30 -20.18
C LEU A 99 -38.68 2.63 -19.55
N GLU A 100 -38.03 3.51 -20.30
CA GLU A 100 -37.67 4.88 -19.92
C GLU A 100 -38.93 5.73 -19.69
N ALA A 101 -39.97 5.57 -20.51
CA ALA A 101 -41.28 6.19 -20.25
C ALA A 101 -41.93 5.64 -18.98
N LYS A 102 -41.87 4.33 -18.70
CA LYS A 102 -42.39 3.73 -17.45
C LYS A 102 -41.58 4.16 -16.21
N LEU A 103 -40.26 4.28 -16.33
CA LEU A 103 -39.39 4.84 -15.29
C LEU A 103 -39.64 6.35 -15.11
N GLY A 104 -39.95 7.07 -16.18
CA GLY A 104 -40.43 8.46 -16.16
C GLY A 104 -41.81 8.61 -15.52
N ILE A 105 -42.70 7.62 -15.68
CA ILE A 105 -44.03 7.58 -15.06
C ILE A 105 -43.94 7.19 -13.58
N ASN A 106 -43.01 6.31 -13.18
CA ASN A 106 -42.64 6.13 -11.77
C ASN A 106 -41.85 7.33 -11.19
N ASN A 107 -41.43 8.27 -12.04
CA ASN A 107 -40.98 9.61 -11.66
C ASN A 107 -42.07 10.69 -11.85
N GLN A 108 -43.35 10.31 -12.05
CA GLN A 108 -44.40 11.18 -11.50
C GLN A 108 -44.14 11.24 -9.99
N PRO A 109 -44.08 12.44 -9.38
CA PRO A 109 -43.88 12.55 -7.95
C PRO A 109 -45.10 11.93 -7.26
N SER A 110 -44.93 10.72 -6.72
CA SER A 110 -45.84 10.24 -5.67
C SER A 110 -45.83 11.31 -4.59
N ASP A 111 -47.02 11.76 -4.15
CA ASP A 111 -47.20 12.97 -3.34
C ASP A 111 -46.76 12.80 -1.86
N THR A 112 -45.76 11.93 -1.67
CA THR A 112 -44.72 12.04 -0.65
C THR A 112 -44.26 13.49 -0.56
N LYS A 113 -44.79 14.18 0.46
CA LYS A 113 -44.40 15.54 0.82
C LYS A 113 -42.93 15.52 1.24
N HIS A 114 -42.05 15.75 0.27
CA HIS A 114 -40.67 16.16 0.52
C HIS A 114 -40.74 17.36 1.47
N ASN A 115 -40.46 17.14 2.75
CA ASN A 115 -40.42 18.21 3.74
C ASN A 115 -39.34 19.21 3.26
N PRO A 116 -39.72 20.41 2.81
CA PRO A 116 -38.77 21.30 2.16
C PRO A 116 -37.70 21.68 3.17
N CYS A 117 -36.44 21.45 2.80
CA CYS A 117 -35.30 21.82 3.60
C CYS A 117 -35.18 23.35 3.52
N ARG A 118 -35.92 24.06 4.39
CA ARG A 118 -36.05 25.53 4.37
C ARG A 118 -34.70 26.26 4.32
N LEU A 119 -33.62 25.65 4.81
CA LEU A 119 -32.26 26.19 4.67
C LEU A 119 -31.81 26.28 3.21
N LEU A 120 -32.10 25.26 2.40
CA LEU A 120 -31.71 25.14 0.98
C LEU A 120 -32.75 25.79 0.05
N ASP A 121 -34.04 25.66 0.39
CA ASP A 121 -35.15 26.08 -0.47
C ASP A 121 -35.54 27.57 -0.29
N VAL A 122 -35.26 28.17 0.87
CA VAL A 122 -35.67 29.56 1.18
C VAL A 122 -34.48 30.52 1.27
N LEU A 123 -33.31 30.09 1.74
CA LEU A 123 -32.11 30.94 1.76
C LEU A 123 -31.30 30.75 0.48
N PRO A 124 -30.98 31.81 -0.28
CA PRO A 124 -30.15 31.69 -1.48
C PRO A 124 -28.69 31.39 -1.11
N ALA A 125 -27.92 30.89 -2.08
CA ALA A 125 -26.60 30.29 -1.85
C ALA A 125 -25.59 31.26 -1.19
N GLU A 126 -25.69 32.56 -1.45
CA GLU A 126 -24.84 33.61 -0.86
C GLU A 126 -25.06 33.72 0.66
N ILE A 127 -26.31 33.58 1.11
CA ILE A 127 -26.67 33.60 2.54
C ILE A 127 -26.23 32.29 3.20
N ARG A 128 -26.41 31.15 2.54
CA ARG A 128 -25.88 29.86 3.01
C ARG A 128 -24.36 29.90 3.16
N ASN A 129 -23.65 30.39 2.14
CA ASN A 129 -22.20 30.58 2.16
C ASN A 129 -21.75 31.55 3.27
N ARG A 130 -22.53 32.60 3.57
CA ARG A 130 -22.25 33.49 4.71
C ARG A 130 -22.43 32.78 6.06
N ILE A 131 -23.42 31.89 6.20
CA ILE A 131 -23.59 31.04 7.39
C ILE A 131 -22.43 30.04 7.50
N TYR A 132 -22.07 29.34 6.43
CA TYR A 132 -20.94 28.42 6.41
C TYR A 132 -19.62 29.12 6.77
N ASN A 133 -19.39 30.35 6.27
CA ASN A 133 -18.21 31.15 6.63
C ASN A 133 -18.13 31.43 8.16
N LEU A 134 -19.26 31.67 8.82
CA LEU A 134 -19.31 31.89 10.28
C LEU A 134 -19.12 30.60 11.10
N LEU A 135 -19.46 29.44 10.53
CA LEU A 135 -19.39 28.13 11.21
C LEU A 135 -18.13 27.32 10.90
N LEU A 136 -17.41 27.65 9.83
CA LEU A 136 -16.32 26.82 9.28
C LEU A 136 -15.02 27.58 9.01
N LEU A 137 -14.94 28.89 9.23
CA LEU A 137 -13.66 29.63 9.18
C LEU A 137 -13.07 29.83 10.58
N ASN A 138 -11.78 29.53 10.73
CA ASN A 138 -11.01 29.94 11.91
C ASN A 138 -9.53 30.16 11.54
N SER A 139 -9.04 31.39 11.74
CA SER A 139 -7.63 31.78 11.53
C SER A 139 -6.63 30.98 12.37
N ASP A 140 -7.06 30.42 13.50
CA ASP A 140 -6.19 29.67 14.40
C ASP A 140 -5.67 28.38 13.77
N LEU A 141 -6.35 27.84 12.75
CA LEU A 141 -5.91 26.67 11.98
C LEU A 141 -4.54 26.88 11.30
N SER A 142 -4.12 28.14 11.09
CA SER A 142 -2.82 28.49 10.49
C SER A 142 -1.72 28.78 11.53
N GLN A 143 -2.05 28.77 12.82
CA GLN A 143 -1.15 29.13 13.93
C GLN A 143 -0.65 27.88 14.64
N ARG A 144 0.59 27.90 15.16
CA ARG A 144 1.18 26.73 15.84
C ARG A 144 0.35 26.12 16.96
N LYS A 145 -0.43 26.93 17.69
CA LYS A 145 -1.36 26.48 18.75
C LYS A 145 -2.44 25.49 18.27
N SER A 146 -2.62 25.35 16.95
CA SER A 146 -3.52 24.35 16.36
C SER A 146 -2.98 22.92 16.41
N ILE A 147 -1.66 22.76 16.46
CA ILE A 147 -0.96 21.48 16.42
C ILE A 147 -0.55 21.09 17.84
N ILE A 148 -0.61 19.79 18.14
CA ILE A 148 -0.16 19.24 19.42
C ILE A 148 1.27 18.80 19.31
N SER A 149 2.10 19.18 20.28
CA SER A 149 3.43 18.62 20.45
C SER A 149 3.35 17.33 21.24
N VAL A 150 4.05 16.29 20.77
CA VAL A 150 4.31 15.04 21.52
C VAL A 150 4.91 15.33 22.91
N ARG A 151 5.75 16.38 23.02
CA ARG A 151 6.46 16.77 24.25
C ARG A 151 5.74 17.81 25.10
N ALA A 152 4.83 18.58 24.50
CA ALA A 152 3.93 19.49 25.22
C ALA A 152 2.46 19.13 24.94
N PRO A 153 1.99 17.95 25.40
CA PRO A 153 0.66 17.40 25.06
C PRO A 153 -0.53 18.15 25.70
N GLN A 154 -0.29 19.30 26.32
CA GLN A 154 -1.31 20.27 26.74
C GLN A 154 -1.52 21.37 25.69
N VAL A 155 -0.48 21.72 24.93
CA VAL A 155 -0.56 22.70 23.83
C VAL A 155 -1.40 22.09 22.71
N GLY A 156 -2.41 22.83 22.25
CA GLY A 156 -3.37 22.39 21.24
C GLY A 156 -4.42 21.38 21.71
N ARG A 157 -4.20 20.61 22.79
CA ARG A 157 -5.13 19.57 23.27
C ARG A 157 -6.46 20.14 23.75
N THR A 158 -6.42 21.33 24.35
CA THR A 158 -7.60 22.09 24.80
C THR A 158 -8.08 23.10 23.76
N ALA A 159 -7.40 23.24 22.61
CA ALA A 159 -7.76 24.21 21.60
C ALA A 159 -9.05 23.80 20.89
N THR A 160 -10.13 24.50 21.22
CA THR A 160 -11.44 24.44 20.58
C THR A 160 -11.55 25.56 19.55
N TYR A 161 -11.82 25.20 18.30
CA TYR A 161 -11.94 26.20 17.21
C TYR A 161 -13.35 26.76 17.04
N ASN A 162 -14.32 26.24 17.78
CA ASN A 162 -15.76 26.51 17.60
C ASN A 162 -16.29 26.25 16.18
N LEU A 163 -15.56 25.46 15.39
CA LEU A 163 -15.96 24.98 14.08
C LEU A 163 -17.07 23.94 14.21
N THR A 164 -18.00 23.93 13.26
CA THR A 164 -19.11 22.96 13.22
C THR A 164 -18.98 22.00 12.02
N PRO A 165 -17.90 21.18 11.92
CA PRO A 165 -17.67 20.30 10.77
C PRO A 165 -18.73 19.19 10.62
N ALA A 166 -19.49 18.87 11.68
CA ALA A 166 -20.64 17.97 11.63
C ALA A 166 -21.71 18.44 10.62
N LEU A 167 -21.78 19.74 10.30
CA LEU A 167 -22.64 20.28 9.24
C LEU A 167 -22.39 19.61 7.88
N LEU A 168 -21.15 19.18 7.60
CA LEU A 168 -20.79 18.48 6.37
C LEU A 168 -21.42 17.09 6.24
N GLN A 169 -21.94 16.51 7.32
CA GLN A 169 -22.56 15.18 7.33
C GLN A 169 -24.09 15.25 7.09
N THR A 170 -24.67 16.45 6.95
CA THR A 170 -26.14 16.63 6.90
C THR A 170 -26.77 16.25 5.56
N CYS A 171 -26.28 16.76 4.43
CA CYS A 171 -26.70 16.33 3.09
C CYS A 171 -25.64 16.64 2.02
N ARG A 172 -25.77 16.03 0.83
CA ARG A 172 -24.82 16.18 -0.29
C ARG A 172 -24.63 17.63 -0.75
N GLN A 173 -25.70 18.44 -0.76
CA GLN A 173 -25.61 19.84 -1.17
C GLN A 173 -24.83 20.68 -0.16
N ILE A 174 -25.15 20.57 1.13
CA ILE A 174 -24.44 21.28 2.20
C ILE A 174 -22.97 20.83 2.25
N TYR A 175 -22.70 19.53 2.07
CA TYR A 175 -21.33 19.01 1.93
C TYR A 175 -20.57 19.69 0.78
N ASN A 176 -21.17 19.80 -0.41
CA ASN A 176 -20.51 20.42 -1.57
C ASN A 176 -20.25 21.93 -1.35
N GLU A 177 -21.27 22.68 -0.93
CA GLU A 177 -21.14 24.14 -0.70
C GLU A 177 -20.16 24.45 0.45
N ALA A 178 -20.34 23.79 1.60
CA ALA A 178 -19.65 24.14 2.82
C ALA A 178 -18.24 23.51 2.94
N SER A 179 -17.96 22.37 2.28
CA SER A 179 -16.59 21.82 2.26
C SER A 179 -15.66 22.64 1.38
N ALA A 180 -16.17 23.28 0.31
CA ALA A 180 -15.41 24.25 -0.48
C ALA A 180 -14.99 25.47 0.37
N ILE A 181 -15.82 25.89 1.33
CA ILE A 181 -15.46 26.95 2.28
C ILE A 181 -14.45 26.45 3.33
N LEU A 182 -14.72 25.32 4.00
CA LEU A 182 -13.83 24.79 5.05
C LEU A 182 -12.41 24.57 4.53
N TYR A 183 -12.25 23.94 3.37
CA TYR A 183 -10.93 23.56 2.85
C TYR A 183 -10.35 24.55 1.82
N GLY A 184 -11.20 25.36 1.16
CA GLY A 184 -10.76 26.34 0.16
C GLY A 184 -10.45 27.75 0.70
N SER A 185 -10.99 28.11 1.87
CA SER A 185 -10.84 29.47 2.43
C SER A 185 -9.94 29.54 3.67
N ASN A 186 -9.95 28.53 4.56
CA ASN A 186 -8.99 28.47 5.65
C ASN A 186 -7.56 28.20 5.16
N VAL A 187 -6.58 28.64 5.93
CA VAL A 187 -5.18 28.19 5.81
C VAL A 187 -4.95 27.14 6.90
N PHE A 188 -4.57 25.93 6.52
CA PHE A 188 -4.21 24.88 7.47
C PHE A 188 -2.70 24.85 7.68
N LEU A 189 -2.27 24.84 8.94
CA LEU A 189 -0.90 24.54 9.32
C LEU A 189 -0.66 23.03 9.24
N ILE A 190 0.52 22.63 8.78
CA ILE A 190 1.00 21.25 8.85
C ILE A 190 2.49 21.25 9.21
N ASP A 191 2.84 20.38 10.16
CA ASP A 191 4.18 20.26 10.72
C ASP A 191 4.87 19.03 10.13
N CYS A 192 5.76 19.29 9.17
CA CYS A 192 6.56 18.30 8.45
C CYS A 192 8.01 18.26 8.99
N SER A 193 8.27 18.77 10.20
CA SER A 193 9.62 18.87 10.77
C SER A 193 10.21 17.54 11.23
N ASN A 194 9.38 16.50 11.39
CA ASN A 194 9.75 15.20 11.93
C ASN A 194 9.53 14.12 10.86
N ASN A 195 10.58 13.36 10.56
CA ASN A 195 10.51 12.30 9.54
C ASN A 195 9.60 11.12 9.92
N ARG A 196 9.30 10.96 11.21
CA ARG A 196 8.47 9.84 11.71
C ARG A 196 6.99 10.17 11.77
N PHE A 197 6.64 11.46 11.87
CA PHE A 197 5.30 11.92 12.23
C PHE A 197 4.98 13.29 11.63
N VAL A 198 3.82 13.41 10.98
CA VAL A 198 3.26 14.68 10.52
C VAL A 198 2.05 15.04 11.37
N ALA A 199 1.97 16.29 11.82
CA ALA A 199 0.91 16.77 12.69
C ALA A 199 0.19 18.00 12.09
N SER A 200 -1.13 18.06 12.24
CA SER A 200 -1.97 19.16 11.71
C SER A 200 -3.34 19.16 12.41
N PRO A 201 -4.04 20.31 12.56
CA PRO A 201 -5.44 20.33 12.99
C PRO A 201 -6.38 19.43 12.18
N ILE A 202 -6.08 19.11 10.92
CA ILE A 202 -6.91 18.20 10.11
C ILE A 202 -6.81 16.73 10.56
N LEU A 203 -5.78 16.37 11.32
CA LEU A 203 -5.48 15.02 11.82
C LEU A 203 -5.99 14.76 13.26
N ARG A 204 -6.80 15.68 13.82
CA ARG A 204 -7.26 15.66 15.22
C ARG A 204 -8.13 14.46 15.62
N HIS A 205 -8.66 13.74 14.65
CA HIS A 205 -9.54 12.58 14.84
C HIS A 205 -9.08 11.38 14.01
N CYS A 206 -7.76 11.23 13.85
CA CYS A 206 -7.13 10.03 13.28
C CYS A 206 -7.25 8.86 14.28
N SER A 207 -8.48 8.38 14.48
CA SER A 207 -8.81 7.24 15.34
C SER A 207 -8.48 5.88 14.73
N HIS A 208 -7.65 5.84 13.68
CA HIS A 208 -6.87 4.65 13.39
C HIS A 208 -6.09 4.29 14.66
N PRO A 209 -6.23 3.06 15.19
CA PRO A 209 -5.10 2.47 15.89
C PRO A 209 -3.94 2.53 14.88
N LEU A 210 -2.85 3.20 15.23
CA LEU A 210 -1.58 2.83 14.63
C LEU A 210 -1.47 1.31 14.82
N PRO A 211 -1.25 0.51 13.76
CA PRO A 211 -1.15 -0.92 13.91
C PRO A 211 0.10 -1.24 14.75
N HIS A 212 -0.10 -1.29 16.07
CA HIS A 212 0.78 -1.93 17.03
C HIS A 212 0.32 -3.40 17.12
N PRO A 213 0.88 -4.31 16.31
CA PRO A 213 0.56 -5.73 16.38
C PRO A 213 0.82 -6.34 17.77
N ALA A 214 1.60 -5.66 18.63
CA ALA A 214 1.74 -6.00 20.04
C ALA A 214 0.42 -5.97 20.85
N GLN A 215 -0.57 -5.13 20.51
CA GLN A 215 -1.78 -4.98 21.33
C GLN A 215 -2.89 -6.01 21.06
N GLN A 216 -2.79 -6.83 20.01
CA GLN A 216 -3.79 -7.89 19.76
C GLN A 216 -3.49 -9.20 20.52
N THR A 217 -2.28 -9.36 21.08
CA THR A 217 -1.86 -10.57 21.82
C THR A 217 -1.86 -10.43 23.35
N GLU A 218 -2.03 -9.22 23.91
CA GLU A 218 -1.99 -8.99 25.37
C GLU A 218 -3.20 -9.54 26.16
N ASN A 219 -4.29 -9.92 25.47
CA ASN A 219 -5.56 -10.38 26.07
C ASN A 219 -5.50 -11.70 26.86
N ALA A 220 -4.32 -12.32 27.03
CA ALA A 220 -4.14 -13.54 27.80
C ALA A 220 -3.72 -13.32 29.27
N PHE A 221 -3.06 -12.20 29.61
CA PHE A 221 -2.40 -12.05 30.93
C PHE A 221 -2.53 -10.69 31.64
N SER A 222 -3.06 -9.64 31.00
CA SER A 222 -3.11 -8.28 31.60
C SER A 222 -4.44 -7.96 32.30
N ASN A 223 -4.66 -8.52 33.50
CA ASN A 223 -5.89 -8.30 34.30
C ASN A 223 -5.82 -7.13 35.30
N PHE A 224 -4.76 -6.32 35.32
CA PHE A 224 -4.49 -5.35 36.40
C PHE A 224 -4.20 -3.89 35.99
N VAL A 225 -4.23 -3.56 34.69
CA VAL A 225 -4.16 -2.17 34.22
C VAL A 225 -5.48 -1.80 33.57
N GLN A 226 -6.23 -0.86 34.16
CA GLN A 226 -7.45 -0.35 33.52
C GLN A 226 -7.09 0.30 32.18
N PRO A 227 -7.87 0.08 31.10
CA PRO A 227 -7.65 0.71 29.81
C PRO A 227 -7.99 2.21 29.91
N THR A 228 -7.01 3.01 30.32
CA THR A 228 -7.06 4.46 30.15
C THR A 228 -7.21 4.72 28.65
N LYS A 229 -8.23 5.51 28.26
CA LYS A 229 -8.60 5.71 26.86
C LYS A 229 -7.35 6.00 26.02
N PRO A 230 -7.11 5.27 24.91
CA PRO A 230 -5.88 5.41 24.15
C PRO A 230 -5.66 6.89 23.81
N PRO A 231 -4.44 7.42 24.01
CA PRO A 231 -4.18 8.83 23.81
C PRO A 231 -4.54 9.17 22.36
N ILE A 232 -5.50 10.08 22.18
CA ILE A 232 -5.92 10.57 20.86
C ILE A 232 -4.64 11.01 20.13
N SER A 233 -4.32 10.37 19.01
CA SER A 233 -3.16 10.75 18.22
C SER A 233 -3.49 11.96 17.36
N TYR A 234 -2.59 12.93 17.37
CA TYR A 234 -2.66 14.15 16.55
C TYR A 234 -1.60 14.16 15.45
N SER A 235 -0.87 13.04 15.34
CA SER A 235 0.14 12.77 14.34
C SER A 235 -0.20 11.49 13.59
N ALA A 236 -0.11 11.55 12.26
CA ALA A 236 -0.05 10.38 11.40
C ALA A 236 1.42 10.08 11.06
N GLN A 237 1.74 8.83 10.71
CA GLN A 237 2.97 8.60 9.95
C GLN A 237 2.82 9.27 8.56
N PRO A 238 3.90 9.82 7.95
CA PRO A 238 3.83 10.55 6.69
C PRO A 238 3.01 9.83 5.59
N ASP A 239 3.23 8.53 5.43
CA ASP A 239 2.68 7.69 4.37
C ASP A 239 1.13 7.63 4.40
N TYR A 240 0.52 7.77 5.58
CA TYR A 240 -0.94 7.79 5.72
C TYR A 240 -1.59 9.09 5.23
N LEU A 241 -0.82 10.16 4.94
CA LEU A 241 -1.39 11.42 4.43
C LEU A 241 -2.23 11.23 3.17
N LYS A 242 -1.90 10.25 2.31
CA LYS A 242 -2.69 9.93 1.10
C LYS A 242 -4.06 9.29 1.37
N THR A 243 -4.31 8.77 2.58
CA THR A 243 -5.61 8.19 2.96
C THR A 243 -6.63 9.25 3.41
N PHE A 244 -6.17 10.42 3.84
CA PHE A 244 -7.05 11.48 4.34
C PHE A 244 -7.56 12.34 3.17
N VAL A 245 -8.72 11.98 2.61
CA VAL A 245 -9.43 12.73 1.55
C VAL A 245 -9.55 14.24 1.85
N ALA A 246 -9.60 14.63 3.13
CA ALA A 246 -9.61 16.02 3.56
C ALA A 246 -8.32 16.79 3.25
N VAL A 247 -7.15 16.14 3.26
CA VAL A 247 -5.84 16.74 2.92
C VAL A 247 -5.83 17.18 1.45
N ALA A 248 -6.27 16.32 0.53
CA ALA A 248 -6.38 16.63 -0.91
C ALA A 248 -7.43 17.71 -1.23
N LYS A 249 -8.30 18.09 -0.27
CA LYS A 249 -9.26 19.20 -0.43
C LYS A 249 -8.71 20.56 -0.01
N VAL A 250 -7.65 20.61 0.81
CA VAL A 250 -7.10 21.88 1.32
C VAL A 250 -6.39 22.64 0.20
N GLN A 251 -6.90 23.84 -0.11
CA GLN A 251 -6.34 24.70 -1.14
C GLN A 251 -5.31 25.70 -0.60
N ARG A 252 -5.18 25.85 0.72
CA ARG A 252 -4.24 26.81 1.34
C ARG A 252 -3.49 26.16 2.49
N TRP A 253 -2.19 25.94 2.29
CA TRP A 253 -1.30 25.30 3.25
C TRP A 253 -0.26 26.28 3.78
N LYS A 254 0.01 26.20 5.08
CA LYS A 254 1.24 26.68 5.70
C LYS A 254 2.00 25.46 6.22
N VAL A 255 3.24 25.27 5.79
CA VAL A 255 4.02 24.05 6.02
C VAL A 255 5.27 24.41 6.82
N LEU A 256 5.43 23.84 8.02
CA LEU A 256 6.69 23.92 8.76
C LEU A 256 7.63 22.82 8.28
N VAL A 257 8.84 23.17 7.86
CA VAL A 257 9.84 22.22 7.35
C VAL A 257 11.15 22.39 8.12
N SER A 258 11.77 21.26 8.47
CA SER A 258 13.11 21.20 9.07
C SER A 258 14.17 20.97 8.00
N ALA A 259 15.31 21.65 8.11
CA ALA A 259 16.50 21.37 7.31
C ALA A 259 17.59 20.61 8.11
N HIS A 260 17.37 20.35 9.40
CA HIS A 260 18.28 19.59 10.27
C HIS A 260 18.37 18.14 9.78
N ALA A 261 19.58 17.67 9.44
CA ALA A 261 19.83 16.29 9.06
C ALA A 261 19.67 15.35 10.27
N SER A 262 18.86 14.29 10.17
CA SER A 262 18.85 13.24 11.21
C SER A 262 20.24 12.57 11.28
N LEU A 263 20.57 11.94 12.42
CA LEU A 263 21.88 11.30 12.65
C LEU A 263 22.11 10.01 11.82
N SER A 264 21.39 9.82 10.71
CA SER A 264 21.66 8.74 9.77
C SER A 264 23.01 8.99 9.09
N LEU A 265 23.85 7.95 9.07
CA LEU A 265 25.22 8.01 8.55
C LEU A 265 25.28 7.99 7.00
N SER A 266 24.15 8.18 6.32
CA SER A 266 24.08 8.28 4.87
C SER A 266 24.71 9.58 4.38
N ALA A 267 25.71 9.48 3.51
CA ALA A 267 26.30 10.62 2.81
C ALA A 267 25.30 11.39 1.93
N ASN A 268 24.17 10.76 1.58
CA ASN A 268 23.10 11.33 0.76
C ASN A 268 21.76 11.23 1.50
N PRO A 269 21.45 12.19 2.40
CA PRO A 269 20.22 12.20 3.18
C PRO A 269 18.98 12.42 2.30
N LEU A 270 17.89 11.71 2.62
CA LEU A 270 16.60 11.87 1.97
C LEU A 270 15.95 13.24 2.31
N PRO A 271 15.05 13.75 1.44
CA PRO A 271 14.21 14.89 1.79
C PRO A 271 13.32 14.58 3.02
N PRO A 272 12.85 15.60 3.77
CA PRO A 272 11.99 15.38 4.93
C PRO A 272 10.73 14.57 4.57
N ALA A 273 10.57 13.42 5.20
CA ALA A 273 9.53 12.43 4.87
C ALA A 273 8.12 13.05 4.92
N GLY A 274 7.89 13.92 5.91
CA GLY A 274 6.62 14.63 6.08
C GLY A 274 6.31 15.61 4.96
N LEU A 275 7.32 16.26 4.35
CA LEU A 275 7.12 17.12 3.19
C LEU A 275 6.92 16.28 1.93
N ALA A 276 7.69 15.20 1.76
CA ALA A 276 7.55 14.29 0.62
C ALA A 276 6.14 13.69 0.54
N CYS A 277 5.64 13.14 1.65
CA CYS A 277 4.31 12.52 1.68
C CYS A 277 3.17 13.54 1.63
N LEU A 278 3.35 14.75 2.16
CA LEU A 278 2.42 15.86 1.91
C LEU A 278 2.34 16.17 0.41
N CYS A 279 3.48 16.41 -0.25
CA CYS A 279 3.53 16.70 -1.67
C CYS A 279 2.91 15.60 -2.53
N ARG A 280 3.11 14.31 -2.19
CA ARG A 280 2.42 13.18 -2.82
C ARG A 280 0.90 13.26 -2.62
N ALA A 281 0.44 13.47 -1.39
CA ALA A 281 -0.99 13.55 -1.06
C ALA A 281 -1.73 14.75 -1.70
N ILE A 282 -1.01 15.82 -2.07
CA ILE A 282 -1.61 17.03 -2.68
C ILE A 282 -1.19 17.28 -4.15
N CYS A 283 -0.48 16.37 -4.80
CA CYS A 283 0.01 16.58 -6.18
C CYS A 283 -1.11 16.71 -7.24
N ASP A 284 -2.27 16.11 -6.97
CA ASP A 284 -3.49 16.19 -7.80
C ASP A 284 -4.50 17.22 -7.26
N SER A 285 -4.11 18.06 -6.29
CA SER A 285 -4.99 19.04 -5.63
C SER A 285 -4.87 20.45 -6.22
N HIS A 286 -5.99 21.18 -6.28
CA HIS A 286 -6.02 22.57 -6.76
C HIS A 286 -5.55 23.57 -5.69
N ILE A 287 -4.23 23.61 -5.46
CA ILE A 287 -3.59 24.47 -4.46
C ILE A 287 -3.64 25.95 -4.89
N THR A 288 -4.38 26.75 -4.14
CA THR A 288 -4.45 28.21 -4.30
C THR A 288 -3.29 28.92 -3.59
N SER A 289 -2.82 28.42 -2.44
CA SER A 289 -1.67 29.01 -1.73
C SER A 289 -0.85 27.94 -1.01
N LEU A 290 0.48 28.05 -1.11
CA LEU A 290 1.44 27.23 -0.39
C LEU A 290 2.51 28.12 0.25
N ASP A 291 2.56 28.13 1.58
CA ASP A 291 3.51 28.90 2.37
C ASP A 291 4.48 27.95 3.09
N ILE A 292 5.71 27.87 2.59
CA ILE A 292 6.76 26.99 3.14
C ILE A 292 7.63 27.79 4.12
N GLN A 293 7.62 27.38 5.37
CA GLN A 293 8.32 28.05 6.46
C GLN A 293 9.41 27.14 7.02
N LEU A 294 10.66 27.45 6.68
CA LEU A 294 11.85 26.74 7.18
C LEU A 294 12.07 27.10 8.66
N ILE A 295 12.19 26.11 9.53
CA ILE A 295 12.59 26.34 10.93
C ILE A 295 14.01 26.95 10.93
N PRO A 296 14.33 27.96 11.77
CA PRO A 296 15.66 28.56 11.82
C PRO A 296 16.69 27.60 12.40
N LYS A 297 17.93 27.66 11.90
CA LYS A 297 19.03 26.82 12.39
C LYS A 297 19.24 27.00 13.90
N GLY A 298 19.38 25.89 14.61
CA GLY A 298 19.59 25.87 16.06
C GLY A 298 18.30 25.88 16.88
N PHE A 299 17.14 25.98 16.22
CA PHE A 299 15.84 25.74 16.86
C PHE A 299 15.41 24.28 16.72
N GLU A 300 15.96 23.50 15.79
CA GLU A 300 15.50 22.14 15.51
C GLU A 300 15.84 21.15 16.62
N PHE A 301 14.82 20.52 17.21
CA PHE A 301 14.99 19.43 18.17
C PHE A 301 14.82 18.07 17.50
N SER A 302 15.96 17.43 17.17
CA SER A 302 15.96 16.01 16.84
C SER A 302 15.68 15.18 18.10
N GLU A 303 14.52 14.52 18.14
CA GLU A 303 14.17 13.61 19.24
C GLU A 303 15.18 12.46 19.39
N GLU A 304 15.76 12.03 18.27
CA GLU A 304 16.74 10.96 18.16
C GLU A 304 18.01 11.27 18.94
N HIS A 305 18.45 12.54 19.00
CA HIS A 305 19.57 12.95 19.86
C HIS A 305 19.26 12.66 21.35
N SER A 306 18.03 12.95 21.82
CA SER A 306 17.68 12.74 23.23
C SER A 306 17.65 11.26 23.64
N TRP A 307 17.24 10.36 22.74
CA TRP A 307 17.25 8.92 23.00
C TRP A 307 18.63 8.30 22.77
N SER A 308 19.33 8.66 21.69
CA SER A 308 20.67 8.16 21.34
C SER A 308 21.70 8.36 22.47
N MET A 309 21.71 9.56 23.08
CA MET A 309 22.62 9.86 24.20
C MET A 309 22.31 9.05 25.47
N SER A 310 21.06 8.61 25.66
CA SER A 310 20.67 7.81 26.84
C SER A 310 21.04 6.32 26.71
N ILE A 311 20.92 5.75 25.51
CA ILE A 311 21.06 4.30 25.29
C ILE A 311 22.52 3.85 25.33
N ASN A 312 23.46 4.66 24.81
CA ASN A 312 24.85 4.26 24.66
C ASN A 312 25.73 4.49 25.91
N GLY A 313 25.18 4.96 27.03
CA GLY A 313 25.94 5.25 28.26
C GLY A 313 27.02 6.33 28.10
N ALA A 314 27.05 7.04 26.97
CA ALA A 314 28.12 7.93 26.55
C ALA A 314 28.16 9.29 27.29
N LEU A 315 27.42 9.43 28.39
CA LEU A 315 27.53 10.53 29.36
C LEU A 315 28.79 10.40 30.24
N ARG A 316 29.87 9.78 29.74
CA ARG A 316 31.21 9.98 30.29
C ARG A 316 31.65 11.40 29.94
N ALA A 317 31.97 12.19 30.97
CA ALA A 317 32.20 13.63 30.84
C ALA A 317 33.27 13.95 29.78
N GLY A 318 32.95 14.88 28.87
CA GLY A 318 33.87 15.38 27.84
C GLY A 318 33.53 15.01 26.39
N ALA A 319 32.54 14.14 26.14
CA ALA A 319 32.08 13.86 24.79
C ALA A 319 31.47 15.12 24.12
N VAL A 320 32.18 15.68 23.14
CA VAL A 320 31.70 16.79 22.31
C VAL A 320 30.46 16.33 21.53
N LEU A 321 29.38 17.11 21.59
CA LEU A 321 28.18 16.84 20.79
C LEU A 321 28.58 16.88 19.29
N PRO A 322 28.14 15.92 18.46
CA PRO A 322 28.35 16.02 17.02
C PRO A 322 27.75 17.34 16.52
N SER A 323 28.45 18.01 15.60
CA SER A 323 27.98 19.27 15.04
C SER A 323 26.62 19.06 14.36
N VAL A 324 25.66 19.94 14.64
CA VAL A 324 24.33 19.87 14.04
C VAL A 324 24.48 20.13 12.55
N GLN A 325 24.24 19.10 11.73
CA GLN A 325 24.32 19.18 10.28
C GLN A 325 22.98 19.56 9.68
N TYR A 326 23.03 20.30 8.57
CA TYR A 326 21.85 20.76 7.83
C TYR A 326 21.96 20.27 6.39
N THR A 327 20.90 19.65 5.89
CA THR A 327 20.82 19.18 4.51
C THR A 327 20.75 20.36 3.54
N LYS A 328 21.48 20.30 2.40
CA LYS A 328 21.42 21.33 1.34
C LYS A 328 19.95 21.62 0.97
N LEU A 329 19.52 22.88 1.00
CA LEU A 329 18.10 23.26 0.85
C LEU A 329 17.46 22.78 -0.47
N GLY A 330 18.26 22.63 -1.54
CA GLY A 330 17.78 22.05 -2.80
C GLY A 330 17.25 20.61 -2.63
N ARG A 331 17.86 19.81 -1.75
CA ARG A 331 17.38 18.46 -1.39
C ARG A 331 16.22 18.52 -0.41
N VAL A 332 16.27 19.38 0.61
CA VAL A 332 15.17 19.59 1.58
C VAL A 332 13.85 19.94 0.87
N LEU A 333 13.93 20.82 -0.13
CA LEU A 333 12.78 21.35 -0.87
C LEU A 333 12.46 20.56 -2.15
N GLN A 334 13.25 19.53 -2.49
CA GLN A 334 13.09 18.71 -3.70
C GLN A 334 11.66 18.19 -3.91
N PRO A 335 10.91 17.70 -2.90
CA PRO A 335 9.58 17.14 -3.13
C PRO A 335 8.52 18.15 -3.61
N LEU A 336 8.77 19.46 -3.51
CA LEU A 336 7.90 20.48 -4.11
C LEU A 336 7.81 20.29 -5.65
N GLN A 337 8.79 19.63 -6.28
CA GLN A 337 8.75 19.34 -7.71
C GLN A 337 7.61 18.41 -8.15
N LEU A 338 6.93 17.74 -7.21
CA LEU A 338 5.74 16.91 -7.48
C LEU A 338 4.48 17.76 -7.74
N LEU A 339 4.50 19.05 -7.40
CA LEU A 339 3.36 19.96 -7.49
C LEU A 339 3.36 20.76 -8.80
N ARG A 340 2.17 21.09 -9.31
CA ARG A 340 1.95 21.94 -10.49
C ARG A 340 0.77 22.88 -10.25
N ASN A 341 0.66 23.94 -11.06
CA ASN A 341 -0.42 24.93 -11.01
C ASN A 341 -0.63 25.63 -9.65
N VAL A 342 0.37 25.65 -8.75
CA VAL A 342 0.28 26.34 -7.45
C VAL A 342 0.17 27.85 -7.68
N LYS A 343 -1.01 28.44 -7.42
CA LYS A 343 -1.27 29.85 -7.80
C LYS A 343 -0.36 30.84 -7.05
N GLN A 344 -0.08 30.59 -5.77
CA GLN A 344 0.81 31.40 -4.95
C GLN A 344 1.77 30.50 -4.15
N LEU A 345 3.08 30.69 -4.34
CA LEU A 345 4.12 30.05 -3.54
C LEU A 345 4.97 31.10 -2.80
N THR A 346 4.96 31.02 -1.47
CA THR A 346 5.89 31.74 -0.58
C THR A 346 6.83 30.76 0.11
N LEU A 347 8.11 31.14 0.19
CA LEU A 347 9.12 30.48 1.00
C LEU A 347 9.65 31.52 2.00
N GLY A 348 9.85 31.13 3.25
CA GLY A 348 10.34 32.01 4.31
C GLY A 348 11.00 31.23 5.46
N THR A 349 11.44 31.97 6.47
CA THR A 349 11.88 31.40 7.76
C THR A 349 10.73 31.52 8.77
N ALA A 350 10.42 30.41 9.44
CA ALA A 350 9.36 30.30 10.43
C ALA A 350 9.59 31.26 11.61
N GLN A 351 8.51 31.93 12.02
CA GLN A 351 8.55 32.85 13.15
C GLN A 351 8.86 32.09 14.46
N ILE A 352 9.60 32.73 15.38
CA ILE A 352 9.96 32.15 16.69
C ILE A 352 8.72 31.61 17.43
N SER A 353 7.58 32.31 17.29
CA SER A 353 6.27 31.91 17.82
C SER A 353 5.76 30.55 17.32
N ASP A 354 6.07 30.15 16.08
CA ASP A 354 5.75 28.83 15.55
C ASP A 354 6.80 27.76 15.94
N CYS A 355 8.01 28.18 16.31
CA CYS A 355 9.15 27.30 16.64
C CYS A 355 9.27 26.94 18.15
N HIS A 356 8.53 27.58 19.05
CA HIS A 356 8.69 27.39 20.51
C HIS A 356 8.64 25.93 21.02
N ILE A 357 7.95 25.03 20.31
CA ILE A 357 7.81 23.61 20.67
C ILE A 357 9.16 22.85 20.63
N TYR A 358 10.14 23.34 19.88
CA TYR A 358 11.46 22.71 19.75
C TYR A 358 12.50 23.27 20.75
N ARG A 359 12.14 24.28 21.56
CA ARG A 359 13.07 24.92 22.51
C ARG A 359 13.56 23.93 23.58
N ARG A 360 14.86 23.64 23.58
CA ARG A 360 15.51 22.75 24.56
C ARG A 360 15.50 23.37 25.96
N ALA A 361 14.61 22.91 26.83
CA ALA A 361 14.43 23.42 28.20
C ALA A 361 15.62 23.24 29.17
N ALA A 362 16.78 22.76 28.71
CA ALA A 362 17.94 22.41 29.54
C ALA A 362 19.03 23.51 29.60
N ASN A 363 19.02 24.48 28.67
CA ASN A 363 20.04 25.52 28.57
C ASN A 363 19.33 26.88 28.54
N ASN A 364 19.60 27.76 29.52
CA ASN A 364 18.94 29.07 29.66
C ASN A 364 19.39 30.12 28.63
N THR A 365 20.37 29.80 27.77
CA THR A 365 20.76 30.62 26.62
C THR A 365 19.80 30.35 25.46
N ASP A 366 19.02 31.35 25.06
CA ASP A 366 18.19 31.21 23.86
C ASP A 366 19.07 30.98 22.62
N PRO A 367 18.74 30.00 21.75
CA PRO A 367 19.49 29.76 20.54
C PRO A 367 19.40 30.97 19.61
N ALA A 368 20.53 31.33 19.00
CA ALA A 368 20.58 32.42 18.04
C ALA A 368 19.63 32.15 16.88
N TYR A 369 18.76 33.12 16.55
CA TYR A 369 17.85 33.03 15.42
C TYR A 369 18.64 33.18 14.12
N ILE A 370 19.10 32.07 13.57
CA ILE A 370 19.87 32.01 12.33
C ILE A 370 18.92 31.56 11.21
N PRO A 371 18.41 32.47 10.37
CA PRO A 371 17.54 32.09 9.25
C PRO A 371 18.31 31.28 8.21
N HIS A 372 17.57 30.57 7.36
CA HIS A 372 18.13 29.88 6.21
C HIS A 372 18.33 30.86 5.04
N ASP A 373 19.53 30.86 4.45
CA ASP A 373 19.76 31.54 3.18
C ASP A 373 19.08 30.77 2.03
N ILE A 374 18.08 31.40 1.43
CA ILE A 374 17.34 30.85 0.29
C ILE A 374 17.83 31.58 -0.97
N ARG A 375 18.92 31.07 -1.56
CA ARG A 375 19.54 31.62 -2.78
C ARG A 375 18.45 31.98 -3.81
N PRO A 376 18.40 33.22 -4.36
CA PRO A 376 17.29 33.65 -5.22
C PRO A 376 17.04 32.76 -6.45
N LEU A 377 18.09 32.17 -7.02
CA LEU A 377 18.02 31.19 -8.11
C LEU A 377 17.25 29.92 -7.72
N LEU A 378 17.44 29.42 -6.49
CA LEU A 378 16.70 28.29 -5.95
C LEU A 378 15.20 28.63 -5.82
N LEU A 379 14.88 29.81 -5.28
CA LEU A 379 13.50 30.28 -5.15
C LEU A 379 12.80 30.44 -6.52
N ALA A 380 13.47 31.06 -7.49
CA ALA A 380 12.96 31.24 -8.84
C ALA A 380 12.66 29.88 -9.52
N LYS A 381 13.56 28.91 -9.38
CA LYS A 381 13.43 27.56 -9.91
C LYS A 381 12.29 26.77 -9.25
N ILE A 382 12.17 26.78 -7.93
CA ILE A 382 11.05 26.12 -7.23
C ILE A 382 9.72 26.74 -7.69
N ARG A 383 9.63 28.07 -7.84
CA ARG A 383 8.44 28.73 -8.39
C ARG A 383 8.14 28.31 -9.82
N TYR A 384 9.13 28.31 -10.72
CA TYR A 384 8.95 27.86 -12.10
C TYR A 384 8.36 26.45 -12.18
N VAL A 385 8.90 25.50 -11.40
CA VAL A 385 8.45 24.11 -11.38
C VAL A 385 7.06 23.95 -10.71
N THR A 386 6.81 24.57 -9.55
CA THR A 386 5.57 24.40 -8.77
C THR A 386 4.36 25.15 -9.35
N GLN A 387 4.58 26.34 -9.88
CA GLN A 387 3.53 27.20 -10.44
C GLN A 387 3.30 26.92 -11.92
N GLY A 388 4.26 26.25 -12.58
CA GLY A 388 4.20 25.85 -13.98
C GLY A 388 3.17 24.76 -14.30
N LYS A 389 3.08 24.48 -15.60
CA LYS A 389 2.18 23.50 -16.23
C LYS A 389 2.90 22.33 -16.93
N SER A 390 4.22 22.25 -16.82
CA SER A 390 4.98 21.13 -17.36
C SER A 390 4.50 19.80 -16.77
N PRO A 391 4.60 18.67 -17.49
CA PRO A 391 4.34 17.35 -16.93
C PRO A 391 5.25 17.06 -15.72
N VAL A 392 4.91 16.00 -14.99
CA VAL A 392 5.72 15.49 -13.88
C VAL A 392 5.81 13.98 -13.99
N VAL A 393 7.02 13.44 -14.05
CA VAL A 393 7.23 12.01 -13.86
C VAL A 393 6.96 11.70 -12.38
N ARG A 394 5.90 10.95 -12.10
CA ARG A 394 5.48 10.65 -10.72
C ARG A 394 5.90 9.24 -10.33
N ILE A 395 7.20 9.09 -10.14
CA ILE A 395 7.88 7.82 -9.83
C ILE A 395 7.21 7.08 -8.64
N PHE A 396 6.65 7.80 -7.67
CA PHE A 396 5.91 7.18 -6.56
C PHE A 396 4.57 6.52 -6.97
N LYS A 397 3.88 7.00 -8.02
CA LYS A 397 2.69 6.31 -8.57
C LYS A 397 3.08 5.07 -9.37
N MET A 398 4.13 5.18 -10.19
CA MET A 398 4.74 4.04 -10.88
C MET A 398 5.18 2.96 -9.85
N CYS A 399 5.70 3.38 -8.70
CA CYS A 399 6.03 2.53 -7.56
C CYS A 399 4.78 1.93 -6.88
N ASP A 400 3.72 2.72 -6.62
CA ASP A 400 2.45 2.20 -6.07
C ASP A 400 1.84 1.12 -6.99
N ASN A 401 1.91 1.30 -8.32
CA ASN A 401 1.44 0.31 -9.31
C ASN A 401 2.30 -0.96 -9.32
N LEU A 402 3.63 -0.82 -9.30
CA LEU A 402 4.56 -1.96 -9.18
C LEU A 402 4.35 -2.74 -7.87
N THR A 403 4.13 -2.02 -6.76
CA THR A 403 3.78 -2.62 -5.47
C THR A 403 2.47 -3.39 -5.54
N ALA A 404 1.42 -2.81 -6.13
CA ALA A 404 0.13 -3.49 -6.27
C ALA A 404 0.26 -4.76 -7.13
N TYR A 405 0.96 -4.70 -8.26
CA TYR A 405 1.21 -5.87 -9.10
C TYR A 405 1.97 -6.96 -8.34
N ALA A 406 3.04 -6.61 -7.62
CA ALA A 406 3.78 -7.55 -6.79
C ALA A 406 2.94 -8.14 -5.65
N GLN A 407 2.09 -7.33 -5.01
CA GLN A 407 1.18 -7.76 -3.96
C GLN A 407 0.19 -8.82 -4.46
N ALA A 408 -0.30 -8.73 -5.70
CA ALA A 408 -1.28 -9.67 -6.26
C ALA A 408 -0.83 -11.15 -6.21
N PHE A 409 0.49 -11.42 -6.24
CA PHE A 409 1.04 -12.78 -6.12
C PHE A 409 1.05 -13.31 -4.67
N GLU A 410 0.92 -12.45 -3.66
CA GLU A 410 0.92 -12.82 -2.25
C GLU A 410 -0.49 -13.13 -1.72
N ARG A 411 -0.63 -14.25 -1.01
CA ARG A 411 -1.93 -14.72 -0.49
C ARG A 411 -2.13 -14.35 0.97
N ASN A 412 -1.06 -14.18 1.74
CA ASN A 412 -1.15 -13.75 3.13
C ASN A 412 -1.34 -12.22 3.21
N VAL A 413 -2.47 -11.76 3.76
CA VAL A 413 -2.82 -10.32 3.85
C VAL A 413 -1.81 -9.49 4.64
N LEU A 414 -1.20 -10.05 5.70
CA LEU A 414 -0.17 -9.34 6.47
C LEU A 414 1.12 -9.19 5.65
N TYR A 415 1.45 -10.19 4.82
CA TYR A 415 2.60 -10.13 3.93
C TYR A 415 2.33 -9.17 2.76
N LYS A 416 1.14 -9.20 2.12
CA LYS A 416 0.68 -8.17 1.16
C LYS A 416 0.94 -6.77 1.74
N LEU A 417 0.53 -6.51 2.99
CA LEU A 417 0.74 -5.21 3.65
C LEU A 417 2.23 -4.88 3.93
N GLU A 418 3.10 -5.87 4.20
CA GLU A 418 4.52 -5.61 4.46
C GLU A 418 5.33 -5.28 3.18
N MET A 419 4.83 -5.66 2.00
CA MET A 419 5.37 -5.30 0.68
C MET A 419 5.22 -3.82 0.32
N ALA A 420 4.38 -3.07 1.04
CA ALA A 420 4.12 -1.67 0.75
C ALA A 420 5.38 -0.79 0.88
N PRO A 421 5.55 0.23 0.02
CA PRO A 421 6.69 1.14 0.09
C PRO A 421 6.65 1.93 1.41
N LYS A 422 7.81 2.04 2.07
CA LYS A 422 7.98 2.66 3.39
C LYS A 422 8.70 3.98 3.19
N TYR A 423 7.95 5.02 2.84
CA TYR A 423 8.53 6.27 2.35
C TYR A 423 9.22 7.07 3.47
N GLY A 424 10.28 7.77 3.10
CA GLY A 424 11.10 8.55 4.03
C GLY A 424 11.93 7.72 5.01
N CYS A 425 11.99 6.39 4.86
CA CYS A 425 12.90 5.54 5.61
C CYS A 425 14.35 5.81 5.19
N LEU A 426 15.18 6.27 6.13
CA LEU A 426 16.48 6.90 5.85
C LEU A 426 17.52 5.98 5.17
N SER A 427 17.34 4.66 5.24
CA SER A 427 18.14 3.66 4.51
C SER A 427 17.39 2.31 4.44
N PRO A 428 17.55 1.51 3.36
CA PRO A 428 17.15 0.10 3.34
C PRO A 428 17.73 -0.71 4.53
N THR A 429 18.96 -0.40 4.95
CA THR A 429 19.57 -1.06 6.13
C THR A 429 19.00 -0.58 7.47
N GLU A 430 18.36 0.60 7.53
CA GLU A 430 17.59 1.05 8.71
C GLU A 430 16.21 0.37 8.76
N SER A 431 15.58 0.13 7.61
CA SER A 431 14.39 -0.72 7.49
C SER A 431 14.67 -2.13 8.02
N GLN A 432 15.74 -2.78 7.53
CA GLN A 432 16.15 -4.10 7.98
C GLN A 432 16.46 -4.13 9.48
N THR A 433 17.16 -3.14 10.03
CA THR A 433 17.59 -3.15 11.44
C THR A 433 16.53 -2.67 12.44
N GLY A 434 15.54 -1.90 11.99
CA GLY A 434 14.30 -1.59 12.70
C GLY A 434 14.43 -0.61 13.88
N PRO A 435 13.73 0.55 13.86
CA PRO A 435 13.69 1.45 15.03
C PRO A 435 12.94 0.82 16.23
N TYR A 436 12.18 -0.26 16.02
CA TYR A 436 11.45 -1.00 17.04
C TYR A 436 12.32 -2.01 17.81
N ARG A 437 13.54 -1.59 18.22
CA ARG A 437 14.20 -2.21 19.38
C ARG A 437 13.46 -1.79 20.65
N TYR A 438 12.33 -2.43 20.92
CA TYR A 438 11.73 -2.41 22.25
C TYR A 438 12.72 -3.06 23.22
N THR A 439 13.35 -2.24 24.06
CA THR A 439 14.36 -2.64 25.06
C THR A 439 13.84 -3.63 26.11
N ASN A 440 12.54 -3.91 26.10
CA ASN A 440 11.82 -4.65 27.14
C ASN A 440 11.63 -6.14 26.77
N GLY A 441 12.37 -6.66 25.77
CA GLY A 441 12.43 -8.10 25.47
C GLY A 441 11.20 -8.71 24.81
N TYR A 442 10.19 -7.90 24.47
CA TYR A 442 9.05 -8.36 23.67
C TYR A 442 9.52 -8.91 22.32
N GLN A 443 8.89 -10.02 21.90
CA GLN A 443 9.28 -10.76 20.72
C GLN A 443 9.32 -9.86 19.48
N GLN A 444 10.26 -10.13 18.57
CA GLN A 444 10.24 -9.51 17.26
C GLN A 444 8.90 -9.85 16.62
N VAL A 445 8.06 -8.83 16.39
CA VAL A 445 6.81 -8.97 15.65
C VAL A 445 7.13 -9.71 14.35
N ASP A 446 6.39 -10.78 14.07
CA ASP A 446 6.66 -11.70 12.97
C ASP A 446 6.64 -10.99 11.60
N ARG A 447 7.80 -10.47 11.20
CA ARG A 447 8.07 -10.08 9.81
C ARG A 447 7.86 -11.27 8.91
N SER A 448 7.33 -11.00 7.73
CA SER A 448 7.28 -11.93 6.63
C SER A 448 8.62 -12.62 6.40
N PHE A 449 8.59 -13.92 6.09
CA PHE A 449 9.76 -14.69 5.67
C PHE A 449 10.49 -14.03 4.50
N PHE A 450 9.77 -13.32 3.61
CA PHE A 450 10.34 -12.58 2.48
C PHE A 450 11.16 -11.34 2.90
N ARG A 451 10.96 -10.82 4.12
CA ARG A 451 11.64 -9.62 4.67
C ARG A 451 12.42 -9.91 5.96
N ARG A 452 12.67 -11.18 6.27
CA ARG A 452 13.28 -11.63 7.55
C ARG A 452 14.82 -11.55 7.55
N GLY A 453 15.40 -10.62 6.80
CA GLY A 453 16.84 -10.32 6.78
C GLY A 453 17.33 -9.83 8.14
N GLY A 454 17.93 -10.74 8.92
CA GLY A 454 18.23 -10.54 10.34
C GLY A 454 19.70 -10.76 10.68
N ARG A 455 20.29 -9.89 11.50
CA ARG A 455 21.72 -9.93 11.89
C ARG A 455 22.23 -11.24 12.52
N LEU A 456 21.34 -12.15 12.92
CA LEU A 456 21.68 -13.47 13.45
C LEU A 456 21.83 -14.55 12.36
N SER A 457 21.30 -14.32 11.16
CA SER A 457 21.44 -15.20 10.00
C SER A 457 21.96 -14.38 8.81
N GLN A 458 23.29 -14.35 8.67
CA GLN A 458 23.95 -13.79 7.48
C GLN A 458 23.56 -14.54 6.18
N THR A 459 22.96 -15.73 6.31
CA THR A 459 22.47 -16.53 5.18
C THR A 459 21.05 -16.17 4.76
N ALA A 460 20.19 -15.66 5.66
CA ALA A 460 18.80 -15.32 5.34
C ALA A 460 18.69 -13.99 4.57
N GLY A 461 18.95 -14.04 3.27
CA GLY A 461 18.73 -12.91 2.36
C GLY A 461 17.25 -12.53 2.22
N THR A 462 17.00 -11.24 2.00
CA THR A 462 15.69 -10.71 1.59
C THR A 462 15.25 -11.36 0.27
N HIS A 463 13.95 -11.61 0.08
CA HIS A 463 13.44 -12.13 -1.19
C HIS A 463 13.63 -11.08 -2.32
N PRO A 464 14.09 -11.45 -3.53
CA PRO A 464 14.49 -10.48 -4.56
C PRO A 464 13.44 -9.40 -4.88
N VAL A 465 12.15 -9.76 -4.99
CA VAL A 465 11.07 -8.77 -5.20
C VAL A 465 10.93 -7.80 -4.03
N GLU A 466 11.14 -8.22 -2.78
CA GLU A 466 11.00 -7.33 -1.62
C GLU A 466 12.13 -6.30 -1.56
N GLU A 467 13.35 -6.72 -1.92
CA GLU A 467 14.52 -5.86 -2.06
C GLU A 467 14.36 -4.91 -3.25
N ALA A 468 13.92 -5.41 -4.41
CA ALA A 468 13.66 -4.59 -5.58
C ALA A 468 12.56 -3.53 -5.33
N LEU A 469 11.45 -3.89 -4.67
CA LEU A 469 10.41 -2.95 -4.25
C LEU A 469 10.93 -1.90 -3.26
N GLU A 470 11.79 -2.32 -2.31
CA GLU A 470 12.36 -1.41 -1.32
C GLU A 470 13.32 -0.40 -1.96
N LEU A 471 14.21 -0.86 -2.84
CA LEU A 471 15.13 -0.01 -3.59
C LEU A 471 14.41 0.88 -4.61
N ALA A 472 13.34 0.39 -5.25
CA ALA A 472 12.45 1.20 -6.08
C ALA A 472 11.74 2.31 -5.27
N SER A 473 11.27 2.00 -4.05
CA SER A 473 10.64 3.01 -3.17
C SER A 473 11.65 4.09 -2.73
N TYR A 474 12.90 3.70 -2.50
CA TYR A 474 14.01 4.61 -2.16
C TYR A 474 14.41 5.51 -3.34
N ALA A 475 14.43 4.96 -4.56
CA ALA A 475 14.58 5.75 -5.79
C ALA A 475 13.40 6.73 -5.97
N ALA A 476 12.17 6.30 -5.66
CA ALA A 476 10.97 7.15 -5.70
C ALA A 476 10.95 8.27 -4.64
N ASP A 477 11.64 8.12 -3.50
CA ASP A 477 11.90 9.20 -2.52
C ASP A 477 12.99 10.16 -3.01
N ARG A 478 14.03 9.65 -3.67
CA ARG A 478 15.08 10.47 -4.31
C ARG A 478 14.62 11.17 -5.58
N CYS A 479 13.47 10.77 -6.13
CA CYS A 479 12.99 11.11 -7.46
C CYS A 479 14.01 10.79 -8.55
N ASP A 480 14.66 9.63 -8.43
CA ASP A 480 15.67 9.10 -9.35
C ASP A 480 15.01 8.11 -10.31
N LEU A 481 14.90 8.49 -11.59
CA LEU A 481 14.20 7.69 -12.60
C LEU A 481 15.04 6.50 -13.07
N LYS A 482 16.32 6.71 -13.42
CA LYS A 482 17.23 5.67 -13.93
C LYS A 482 17.39 4.53 -12.89
N LEU A 483 17.54 4.89 -11.60
CA LEU A 483 17.59 3.92 -10.51
C LEU A 483 16.24 3.25 -10.24
N PHE A 484 15.11 3.98 -10.33
CA PHE A 484 13.79 3.37 -10.19
C PHE A 484 13.53 2.32 -11.28
N GLU A 485 13.84 2.63 -12.54
CA GLU A 485 13.62 1.71 -13.65
C GLU A 485 14.48 0.45 -13.56
N GLN A 486 15.73 0.57 -13.12
CA GLN A 486 16.59 -0.58 -12.85
C GLN A 486 15.94 -1.56 -11.85
N HIS A 487 15.43 -1.05 -10.71
CA HIS A 487 14.81 -1.88 -9.69
C HIS A 487 13.39 -2.35 -10.07
N ARG A 488 12.62 -1.53 -10.80
CA ARG A 488 11.36 -1.93 -11.43
C ARG A 488 11.55 -3.14 -12.35
N ASN A 489 12.52 -3.06 -13.25
CA ASN A 489 12.80 -4.14 -14.21
C ASN A 489 13.23 -5.43 -13.50
N ALA A 490 14.04 -5.34 -12.44
CA ALA A 490 14.42 -6.49 -11.61
C ALA A 490 13.23 -7.16 -10.89
N ALA A 491 12.25 -6.37 -10.43
CA ALA A 491 11.02 -6.91 -9.85
C ALA A 491 10.14 -7.58 -10.92
N ILE A 492 9.92 -6.92 -12.06
CA ILE A 492 9.12 -7.44 -13.18
C ILE A 492 9.69 -8.75 -13.71
N GLU A 493 11.00 -8.84 -13.93
CA GLU A 493 11.67 -10.06 -14.45
C GLU A 493 11.52 -11.28 -13.51
N TYR A 494 11.25 -11.05 -12.22
CA TYR A 494 10.91 -12.11 -11.27
C TYR A 494 9.42 -12.50 -11.34
N LEU A 495 8.53 -11.49 -11.38
CA LEU A 495 7.09 -11.68 -11.35
C LEU A 495 6.54 -12.27 -12.67
N GLU A 496 7.06 -11.85 -13.83
CA GLU A 496 6.66 -12.36 -15.14
C GLU A 496 6.96 -13.86 -15.29
N ARG A 497 8.05 -14.36 -14.70
CA ARG A 497 8.35 -15.80 -14.67
C ARG A 497 7.34 -16.59 -13.84
N GLN A 498 6.78 -15.99 -12.79
CA GLN A 498 5.69 -16.60 -12.03
C GLN A 498 4.35 -16.47 -12.77
N TYR A 499 4.05 -15.31 -13.36
CA TYR A 499 2.86 -15.07 -14.20
C TYR A 499 2.74 -16.09 -15.34
N ALA A 500 3.83 -16.32 -16.08
CA ALA A 500 3.85 -17.28 -17.18
C ALA A 500 3.47 -18.71 -16.74
N ARG A 501 3.89 -19.14 -15.54
CA ARG A 501 3.48 -20.44 -14.97
C ARG A 501 2.00 -20.48 -14.60
N ILE A 502 1.53 -19.47 -13.87
CA ILE A 502 0.13 -19.36 -13.45
C ILE A 502 -0.78 -19.37 -14.68
N SER A 503 -0.44 -18.57 -15.69
CA SER A 503 -1.19 -18.43 -16.93
C SER A 503 -1.24 -19.73 -17.76
N ALA A 504 -0.10 -20.41 -17.97
CA ALA A 504 -0.08 -21.68 -18.68
C ALA A 504 -0.90 -22.78 -17.96
N ALA A 505 -0.88 -22.78 -16.62
CA ALA A 505 -1.68 -23.69 -15.82
C ALA A 505 -3.18 -23.32 -15.84
N ALA A 506 -3.54 -22.03 -15.80
CA ALA A 506 -4.93 -21.57 -15.92
C ALA A 506 -5.53 -21.98 -17.28
N ALA A 507 -4.79 -21.76 -18.38
CA ALA A 507 -5.19 -22.22 -19.71
C ALA A 507 -5.36 -23.76 -19.76
N THR A 508 -4.46 -24.51 -19.10
CA THR A 508 -4.59 -25.97 -18.98
C THR A 508 -5.84 -26.39 -18.20
N MET A 509 -6.17 -25.69 -17.11
CA MET A 509 -7.39 -25.94 -16.34
C MET A 509 -8.65 -25.66 -17.16
N VAL A 510 -8.70 -24.55 -17.89
CA VAL A 510 -9.82 -24.19 -18.77
C VAL A 510 -10.06 -25.26 -19.84
N GLU A 511 -9.01 -25.70 -20.55
CA GLU A 511 -9.13 -26.77 -21.56
C GLU A 511 -9.47 -28.14 -20.96
N MET A 512 -9.12 -28.40 -19.69
CA MET A 512 -9.58 -29.59 -18.96
C MET A 512 -11.05 -29.50 -18.50
N ILE A 513 -11.51 -28.31 -18.11
CA ILE A 513 -12.86 -28.07 -17.57
C ILE A 513 -13.90 -28.03 -18.69
N LYS A 514 -13.58 -27.44 -19.85
CA LYS A 514 -14.50 -27.25 -20.98
C LYS A 514 -15.25 -28.53 -21.42
N PRO A 515 -14.59 -29.67 -21.70
CA PRO A 515 -15.28 -30.90 -22.12
C PRO A 515 -16.21 -31.47 -21.04
N GLU A 516 -15.98 -31.13 -19.78
CA GLU A 516 -16.70 -31.63 -18.62
C GLU A 516 -17.82 -30.68 -18.14
N LYS A 517 -17.88 -29.46 -18.67
CA LYS A 517 -19.01 -28.50 -18.55
C LYS A 517 -20.16 -28.78 -19.54
N ARG A 518 -20.32 -30.03 -19.99
CA ARG A 518 -21.41 -30.47 -20.89
C ARG A 518 -22.40 -31.38 -20.17
N VAL A 519 -23.54 -31.68 -20.80
CA VAL A 519 -24.55 -32.61 -20.26
C VAL A 519 -23.90 -33.98 -20.08
N GLY A 520 -24.01 -34.58 -18.88
CA GLY A 520 -23.32 -35.82 -18.54
C GLY A 520 -21.80 -35.71 -18.29
N GLY A 521 -21.23 -34.49 -18.24
CA GLY A 521 -19.88 -34.23 -17.75
C GLY A 521 -19.81 -34.14 -16.22
N LEU A 522 -18.60 -34.01 -15.65
CA LEU A 522 -18.42 -33.83 -14.20
C LEU A 522 -19.01 -32.52 -13.68
N PHE A 523 -19.02 -31.45 -14.49
CA PHE A 523 -19.49 -30.12 -14.12
C PHE A 523 -20.89 -29.79 -14.67
N ASP A 524 -21.64 -30.82 -15.12
CA ASP A 524 -23.00 -30.73 -15.65
C ASP A 524 -23.95 -29.96 -14.72
N THR A 525 -24.58 -28.90 -15.25
CA THR A 525 -25.51 -28.04 -14.52
C THR A 525 -26.84 -28.75 -14.22
N THR A 526 -27.25 -29.70 -15.06
CA THR A 526 -28.57 -30.34 -15.07
C THR A 526 -28.72 -31.50 -14.06
N ARG A 527 -27.67 -31.77 -13.27
CA ARG A 527 -27.62 -32.85 -12.27
C ARG A 527 -27.77 -34.28 -12.84
N GLY A 528 -27.34 -34.50 -14.08
CA GLY A 528 -27.26 -35.85 -14.65
C GLY A 528 -26.43 -36.79 -13.77
N ARG A 529 -26.97 -37.96 -13.43
CA ARG A 529 -26.20 -39.01 -12.71
C ARG A 529 -25.18 -39.63 -13.65
N THR A 530 -23.95 -39.15 -13.62
CA THR A 530 -22.84 -39.68 -14.40
C THR A 530 -22.45 -41.08 -13.91
N SER A 531 -23.01 -42.12 -14.54
CA SER A 531 -22.71 -43.53 -14.27
C SER A 531 -21.33 -43.97 -14.79
N ARG A 532 -20.29 -43.18 -14.50
CA ARG A 532 -18.90 -43.45 -14.89
C ARG A 532 -18.30 -44.48 -13.95
N THR A 533 -18.03 -45.67 -14.47
CA THR A 533 -17.30 -46.76 -13.79
C THR A 533 -15.92 -46.35 -13.26
N GLU A 534 -15.32 -45.32 -13.85
CA GLU A 534 -14.00 -44.77 -13.51
C GLU A 534 -14.05 -43.44 -12.75
N LEU A 535 -15.22 -43.04 -12.21
CA LEU A 535 -15.38 -41.81 -11.43
C LEU A 535 -14.28 -41.56 -10.38
N PRO A 536 -13.80 -42.54 -9.58
CA PRO A 536 -12.77 -42.29 -8.57
C PRO A 536 -11.41 -41.88 -9.17
N LYS A 537 -11.07 -42.37 -10.37
CA LYS A 537 -9.86 -41.93 -11.10
C LYS A 537 -10.05 -40.55 -11.69
N HIS A 538 -11.25 -40.26 -12.21
CA HIS A 538 -11.61 -38.97 -12.82
C HIS A 538 -11.55 -37.83 -11.80
N LEU A 539 -12.15 -38.01 -10.61
CA LEU A 539 -12.07 -37.02 -9.53
C LEU A 539 -10.62 -36.80 -9.05
N ALA A 540 -9.83 -37.87 -8.94
CA ALA A 540 -8.42 -37.78 -8.56
C ALA A 540 -7.55 -37.07 -9.62
N PHE A 541 -7.85 -37.26 -10.92
CA PHE A 541 -7.20 -36.55 -12.01
C PHE A 541 -7.46 -35.03 -11.94
N PHE A 542 -8.71 -34.63 -11.69
CA PHE A 542 -9.06 -33.23 -11.48
C PHE A 542 -8.41 -32.61 -10.24
N LEU A 543 -8.33 -33.34 -9.12
CA LEU A 543 -7.61 -32.86 -7.94
C LEU A 543 -6.12 -32.63 -8.23
N VAL A 544 -5.43 -33.59 -8.88
CA VAL A 544 -4.00 -33.45 -9.22
C VAL A 544 -3.75 -32.28 -10.18
N ALA A 545 -4.69 -31.97 -11.07
CA ALA A 545 -4.60 -30.78 -11.92
C ALA A 545 -4.77 -29.48 -11.11
N LEU A 546 -5.76 -29.44 -10.21
CA LEU A 546 -6.02 -28.29 -9.34
C LEU A 546 -4.87 -28.03 -8.34
N GLU A 547 -4.26 -29.08 -7.79
CA GLU A 547 -3.04 -29.00 -6.96
C GLU A 547 -1.84 -28.44 -7.75
N ARG A 548 -1.67 -28.87 -9.01
CA ARG A 548 -0.63 -28.34 -9.91
C ARG A 548 -0.86 -26.86 -10.20
N TYR A 549 -2.10 -26.45 -10.46
CA TYR A 549 -2.44 -25.06 -10.69
C TYR A 549 -2.20 -24.21 -9.43
N GLY A 550 -2.71 -24.63 -8.27
CA GLY A 550 -2.48 -23.95 -6.99
C GLY A 550 -1.01 -23.76 -6.66
N LYS A 551 -0.17 -24.74 -6.97
CA LYS A 551 1.29 -24.68 -6.79
C LYS A 551 1.99 -23.66 -7.71
N THR A 552 1.39 -23.19 -8.80
CA THR A 552 1.99 -22.13 -9.63
C THR A 552 1.99 -20.76 -8.94
N PHE A 553 1.09 -20.55 -7.98
CA PHE A 553 1.02 -19.35 -7.15
C PHE A 553 2.02 -19.36 -5.98
N ASP A 554 2.72 -20.47 -5.72
CA ASP A 554 3.80 -20.47 -4.74
C ASP A 554 4.95 -19.57 -5.24
N ARG A 555 5.28 -18.57 -4.42
CA ARG A 555 6.41 -17.67 -4.67
C ARG A 555 7.71 -18.49 -4.75
N GLU A 556 8.58 -18.13 -5.67
CA GLU A 556 9.93 -18.72 -5.72
C GLU A 556 10.67 -18.44 -4.40
N LEU A 557 11.37 -19.45 -3.89
CA LEU A 557 12.11 -19.38 -2.64
C LEU A 557 13.61 -19.45 -2.93
N THR A 558 14.39 -18.56 -2.33
CA THR A 558 15.85 -18.67 -2.35
C THR A 558 16.28 -19.81 -1.43
N GLU A 559 17.44 -20.43 -1.69
CA GLU A 559 18.04 -21.46 -0.80
C GLU A 559 18.09 -20.98 0.66
N ALA A 560 18.48 -19.71 0.85
CA ALA A 560 18.45 -18.99 2.12
C ALA A 560 17.10 -19.09 2.85
N MET A 561 16.01 -18.78 2.15
CA MET A 561 14.66 -18.84 2.71
C MET A 561 14.16 -20.27 2.89
N MET A 562 14.51 -21.19 1.99
CA MET A 562 14.18 -22.61 2.15
C MET A 562 14.82 -23.19 3.41
N VAL A 563 16.07 -22.82 3.74
CA VAL A 563 16.70 -23.16 5.01
C VAL A 563 15.94 -22.54 6.19
N ASP A 564 15.55 -21.27 6.12
CA ASP A 564 14.84 -20.61 7.24
C ASP A 564 13.44 -21.21 7.50
N ILE A 565 12.71 -21.53 6.44
CA ILE A 565 11.41 -22.22 6.50
C ILE A 565 11.59 -23.65 7.06
N ARG A 566 12.68 -24.35 6.72
CA ARG A 566 13.00 -25.67 7.28
C ARG A 566 13.40 -25.63 8.75
N LEU A 567 13.97 -24.52 9.24
CA LEU A 567 14.19 -24.27 10.66
C LEU A 567 12.88 -23.94 11.41
N ARG A 568 11.88 -23.39 10.72
CA ARG A 568 10.63 -22.87 11.31
C ARG A 568 9.35 -23.32 10.59
N PRO A 569 9.14 -24.63 10.35
CA PRO A 569 8.04 -25.11 9.50
C PRO A 569 6.65 -24.75 10.07
N ARG A 570 6.48 -24.75 11.40
CA ARG A 570 5.20 -24.39 12.04
C ARG A 570 4.81 -22.92 11.83
N GLU A 571 5.77 -22.00 11.80
CA GLU A 571 5.49 -20.58 11.53
C GLU A 571 5.04 -20.39 10.08
N TRP A 572 5.67 -21.12 9.14
CA TRP A 572 5.26 -21.15 7.73
C TRP A 572 3.89 -21.81 7.51
N GLU A 573 3.64 -22.98 8.12
CA GLU A 573 2.36 -23.69 8.09
C GLU A 573 1.21 -22.85 8.67
N ASN A 574 1.48 -22.07 9.73
CA ASN A 574 0.51 -21.12 10.28
C ASN A 574 0.27 -19.94 9.33
N ALA A 575 1.32 -19.36 8.74
CA ALA A 575 1.21 -18.24 7.80
C ALA A 575 0.47 -18.61 6.50
N TYR A 576 0.54 -19.87 6.08
CA TYR A 576 -0.11 -20.40 4.86
C TYR A 576 -1.24 -21.42 5.14
N SER A 577 -1.87 -21.38 6.32
CA SER A 577 -3.12 -22.12 6.58
C SER A 577 -4.36 -21.41 6.02
N LEU A 578 -4.26 -20.93 4.77
CA LEU A 578 -5.27 -20.11 4.08
C LEU A 578 -6.41 -21.00 3.50
N PRO A 579 -7.51 -20.40 2.99
CA PRO A 579 -8.67 -21.17 2.53
C PRO A 579 -8.35 -22.21 1.44
N ARG A 580 -7.45 -21.91 0.51
CA ARG A 580 -7.01 -22.82 -0.57
C ARG A 580 -6.50 -24.16 -0.03
N GLU A 581 -5.60 -24.10 0.95
CA GLU A 581 -5.05 -25.26 1.65
C GLU A 581 -6.10 -26.03 2.46
N GLN A 582 -7.19 -25.37 2.87
CA GLN A 582 -8.34 -26.02 3.52
C GLN A 582 -9.24 -26.72 2.50
N TYR A 583 -9.45 -26.15 1.31
CA TYR A 583 -10.21 -26.79 0.24
C TYR A 583 -9.48 -28.02 -0.32
N PHE A 584 -8.16 -27.97 -0.52
CA PHE A 584 -7.38 -29.16 -0.91
C PHE A 584 -7.51 -30.29 0.13
N LYS A 585 -7.42 -29.98 1.43
CA LYS A 585 -7.65 -30.97 2.51
C LYS A 585 -9.06 -31.57 2.48
N GLN A 586 -10.08 -30.78 2.18
CA GLN A 586 -11.46 -31.27 2.00
C GLN A 586 -11.59 -32.19 0.78
N LEU A 587 -11.05 -31.80 -0.37
CA LEU A 587 -11.08 -32.61 -1.60
C LEU A 587 -10.36 -33.96 -1.41
N CYS A 588 -9.19 -33.97 -0.75
CA CYS A 588 -8.51 -35.20 -0.36
C CYS A 588 -9.40 -36.07 0.54
N SER A 589 -10.01 -35.49 1.58
CA SER A 589 -10.86 -36.23 2.51
C SER A 589 -12.09 -36.86 1.83
N ILE A 590 -12.72 -36.16 0.88
CA ILE A 590 -13.85 -36.69 0.08
C ILE A 590 -13.41 -37.89 -0.78
N LEU A 591 -12.22 -37.85 -1.36
CA LEU A 591 -11.66 -38.99 -2.11
C LEU A 591 -11.33 -40.18 -1.22
N GLU A 592 -10.73 -39.95 -0.05
CA GLU A 592 -10.37 -40.99 0.92
C GLU A 592 -11.61 -41.66 1.52
N PHE A 593 -12.58 -40.88 1.98
CA PHE A 593 -13.84 -41.38 2.52
C PHE A 593 -14.63 -42.19 1.48
N GLY A 594 -14.64 -41.74 0.23
CA GLY A 594 -15.25 -42.48 -0.88
C GLY A 594 -14.58 -43.84 -1.14
N ARG A 595 -13.25 -43.95 -1.02
CA ARG A 595 -12.53 -45.23 -1.09
C ARG A 595 -12.92 -46.17 0.05
N SER A 596 -13.04 -45.66 1.28
CA SER A 596 -13.40 -46.46 2.46
C SER A 596 -14.85 -46.96 2.43
N THR A 597 -15.79 -46.14 1.94
CA THR A 597 -17.23 -46.46 1.94
C THR A 597 -17.73 -47.09 0.64
N ARG A 598 -16.95 -47.02 -0.45
CA ARG A 598 -17.38 -47.24 -1.85
C ARG A 598 -18.46 -46.26 -2.33
N TYR A 599 -18.73 -45.19 -1.60
CA TYR A 599 -19.70 -44.16 -1.95
C TYR A 599 -19.00 -42.80 -2.08
N HIS A 600 -18.68 -42.42 -3.32
CA HIS A 600 -18.14 -41.09 -3.61
C HIS A 600 -19.29 -40.08 -3.66
N ASN A 601 -19.08 -38.89 -3.12
CA ASN A 601 -20.01 -37.76 -3.23
C ASN A 601 -19.51 -36.75 -4.30
N PRO A 602 -19.75 -36.99 -5.60
CA PRO A 602 -19.25 -36.10 -6.65
C PRO A 602 -19.84 -34.69 -6.57
N SER A 603 -21.06 -34.53 -6.03
CA SER A 603 -21.68 -33.20 -5.89
C SER A 603 -20.96 -32.33 -4.87
N GLU A 604 -20.45 -32.93 -3.80
CA GLU A 604 -19.67 -32.23 -2.76
C GLU A 604 -18.24 -31.98 -3.23
N PHE A 605 -17.61 -32.95 -3.89
CA PHE A 605 -16.32 -32.74 -4.56
C PHE A 605 -16.40 -31.57 -5.56
N VAL A 606 -17.41 -31.56 -6.44
CA VAL A 606 -17.59 -30.50 -7.45
C VAL A 606 -17.86 -29.14 -6.79
N ALA A 607 -18.66 -29.09 -5.72
CA ALA A 607 -18.90 -27.82 -5.01
C ALA A 607 -17.61 -27.23 -4.43
N ILE A 608 -16.79 -28.02 -3.73
CA ILE A 608 -15.51 -27.55 -3.17
C ILE A 608 -14.48 -27.29 -4.29
N PHE A 609 -14.49 -28.07 -5.37
CA PHE A 609 -13.62 -27.86 -6.53
C PHE A 609 -13.88 -26.52 -7.20
N LYS A 610 -15.16 -26.15 -7.42
CA LYS A 610 -15.54 -24.85 -8.01
C LYS A 610 -15.02 -23.71 -7.13
N ILE A 611 -15.35 -23.70 -5.83
CA ILE A 611 -14.89 -22.68 -4.87
C ILE A 611 -13.35 -22.54 -4.83
N ALA A 612 -12.63 -23.66 -4.93
CA ALA A 612 -11.16 -23.66 -4.95
C ALA A 612 -10.56 -23.21 -6.29
N MET A 613 -11.25 -23.44 -7.41
CA MET A 613 -10.88 -22.92 -8.72
C MET A 613 -11.13 -21.41 -8.79
N ASP A 614 -12.31 -20.97 -8.34
CA ASP A 614 -12.73 -19.57 -8.32
C ASP A 614 -11.74 -18.68 -7.56
N GLU A 615 -11.32 -19.09 -6.36
CA GLU A 615 -10.33 -18.34 -5.56
C GLU A 615 -8.95 -18.23 -6.24
N MET A 616 -8.62 -19.14 -7.15
CA MET A 616 -7.41 -19.07 -7.97
C MET A 616 -7.59 -18.21 -9.22
N ASP A 617 -8.74 -18.32 -9.91
CA ASP A 617 -9.07 -17.47 -11.06
C ASP A 617 -9.23 -16.00 -10.63
N THR A 618 -9.91 -15.70 -9.51
CA THR A 618 -9.96 -14.33 -8.96
C THR A 618 -8.57 -13.77 -8.70
N GLN A 619 -7.63 -14.56 -8.17
CA GLN A 619 -6.24 -14.11 -7.96
C GLN A 619 -5.50 -13.93 -9.32
N TYR A 620 -5.70 -14.82 -10.28
CA TYR A 620 -5.12 -14.72 -11.62
C TYR A 620 -5.63 -13.49 -12.38
N LEU A 621 -6.91 -13.13 -12.22
CA LEU A 621 -7.52 -11.93 -12.78
C LEU A 621 -7.08 -10.65 -12.02
N GLU A 622 -6.90 -10.69 -10.69
CA GLU A 622 -6.25 -9.60 -9.92
C GLU A 622 -4.84 -9.33 -10.49
N ILE A 623 -4.04 -10.38 -10.67
CA ILE A 623 -2.70 -10.32 -11.28
C ILE A 623 -2.79 -9.74 -12.71
N ARG A 624 -3.71 -10.22 -13.57
CA ARG A 624 -3.83 -9.73 -14.96
C ARG A 624 -4.29 -8.28 -15.07
N GLN A 625 -5.21 -7.82 -14.21
CA GLN A 625 -5.60 -6.41 -14.23
C GLN A 625 -4.46 -5.51 -13.76
N LEU A 626 -3.77 -5.89 -12.67
CA LEU A 626 -2.64 -5.11 -12.16
C LEU A 626 -1.41 -5.15 -13.10
N ARG A 627 -1.29 -6.22 -13.91
CA ARG A 627 -0.32 -6.33 -15.02
C ARG A 627 -0.60 -5.31 -16.13
N LYS A 628 -1.87 -5.08 -16.51
CA LYS A 628 -2.28 -4.02 -17.47
C LYS A 628 -2.09 -2.61 -16.89
N ASP A 629 -2.37 -2.45 -15.60
CA ASP A 629 -2.27 -1.17 -14.88
C ASP A 629 -0.81 -0.74 -14.57
N LEU A 630 0.17 -1.61 -14.78
CA LEU A 630 1.55 -1.47 -14.29
C LEU A 630 2.23 -0.16 -14.71
N PHE A 631 2.07 0.24 -15.97
CA PHE A 631 2.68 1.44 -16.57
C PHE A 631 1.67 2.58 -16.80
N LYS A 632 0.47 2.56 -16.21
CA LYS A 632 -0.57 3.58 -16.46
C LYS A 632 -0.23 5.01 -15.98
N ASP A 633 0.78 5.13 -15.11
CA ASP A 633 1.31 6.40 -14.59
C ASP A 633 2.71 6.73 -15.15
N ASP A 634 3.21 5.94 -16.11
CA ASP A 634 4.41 6.27 -16.89
C ASP A 634 4.08 7.42 -17.87
N PRO A 635 5.03 8.35 -18.11
CA PRO A 635 4.84 9.39 -19.11
C PRO A 635 5.10 8.82 -20.51
N ALA A 636 4.36 9.31 -21.52
CA ALA A 636 4.30 8.68 -22.85
C ALA A 636 5.61 8.76 -23.67
N ASP A 637 6.62 9.47 -23.18
CA ASP A 637 7.97 9.59 -23.72
C ASP A 637 8.99 8.62 -23.09
N LEU A 638 8.62 7.91 -22.01
CA LEU A 638 9.51 6.99 -21.31
C LEU A 638 9.64 5.64 -22.02
N LYS A 639 10.81 5.40 -22.62
CA LYS A 639 11.18 4.12 -23.26
C LYS A 639 11.56 3.05 -22.22
N SER A 640 10.55 2.49 -21.56
CA SER A 640 10.70 1.30 -20.72
C SER A 640 11.30 0.10 -21.51
N LYS A 641 12.04 -0.78 -20.82
CA LYS A 641 12.48 -2.11 -21.32
C LYS A 641 11.29 -2.98 -21.77
N TYR A 642 10.13 -2.70 -21.20
CA TYR A 642 8.87 -3.41 -21.30
C TYR A 642 7.81 -2.45 -21.86
N ASN A 643 7.30 -2.68 -23.06
CA ASN A 643 6.28 -1.83 -23.68
C ASN A 643 4.89 -2.27 -23.24
N ASN A 644 3.93 -1.36 -23.08
CA ASN A 644 2.55 -1.68 -22.68
C ASN A 644 1.91 -2.76 -23.57
N ASP A 645 2.20 -2.74 -24.88
CA ASP A 645 1.65 -3.71 -25.84
C ASP A 645 2.08 -5.16 -25.53
N ASP A 646 3.25 -5.38 -24.91
CA ASP A 646 3.74 -6.70 -24.49
C ASP A 646 2.89 -7.29 -23.33
N PHE A 647 2.08 -6.46 -22.67
CA PHE A 647 1.27 -6.81 -21.50
C PHE A 647 -0.21 -7.00 -21.85
N ILE A 648 -0.63 -6.56 -23.05
CA ILE A 648 -1.98 -6.73 -23.57
C ILE A 648 -2.08 -8.07 -24.31
N GLN A 649 -3.05 -8.90 -23.92
CA GLN A 649 -3.30 -10.21 -24.54
C GLN A 649 -4.77 -10.27 -25.01
N PRO A 650 -5.11 -9.69 -26.18
CA PRO A 650 -6.51 -9.43 -26.58
C PRO A 650 -7.36 -10.69 -26.83
N SER A 651 -6.72 -11.83 -27.06
CA SER A 651 -7.39 -13.10 -27.37
C SER A 651 -7.79 -13.90 -26.12
N TRP A 652 -7.57 -13.39 -24.92
CA TRP A 652 -7.78 -14.10 -23.66
C TRP A 652 -8.95 -13.50 -22.87
N CYS A 653 -9.93 -14.33 -22.53
CA CYS A 653 -11.06 -13.95 -21.69
C CYS A 653 -10.59 -13.36 -20.35
N ASP A 654 -11.18 -12.26 -19.91
CA ASP A 654 -10.91 -11.57 -18.63
C ASP A 654 -11.98 -11.92 -17.55
N GLU A 655 -12.77 -12.98 -17.78
CA GLU A 655 -13.91 -13.38 -16.94
C GLU A 655 -13.61 -14.71 -16.21
N GLU A 656 -14.26 -14.91 -15.07
CA GLU A 656 -14.20 -16.17 -14.30
C GLU A 656 -15.03 -17.28 -15.00
N ILE A 657 -14.79 -18.54 -14.65
CA ILE A 657 -15.49 -19.68 -15.28
C ILE A 657 -16.98 -19.66 -14.89
N ASP A 658 -17.88 -19.25 -15.79
CA ASP A 658 -19.32 -19.34 -15.55
C ASP A 658 -19.76 -20.81 -15.40
N TRP A 659 -19.97 -21.22 -14.15
CA TRP A 659 -20.39 -22.55 -13.75
C TRP A 659 -21.86 -22.89 -13.98
N THR A 660 -22.65 -21.93 -14.47
CA THR A 660 -24.08 -22.04 -14.77
C THR A 660 -24.38 -22.22 -16.26
N ILE A 661 -23.43 -21.86 -17.13
CA ILE A 661 -23.52 -22.01 -18.58
C ILE A 661 -22.77 -23.28 -19.05
N HIS A 662 -23.41 -24.04 -19.94
CA HIS A 662 -22.78 -25.16 -20.64
C HIS A 662 -21.89 -24.68 -21.79
N GLU A 663 -20.74 -25.33 -21.97
CA GLU A 663 -19.87 -25.06 -23.13
C GLU A 663 -20.54 -25.58 -24.42
N PRO A 664 -20.55 -24.78 -25.51
CA PRO A 664 -21.20 -25.18 -26.76
C PRO A 664 -20.60 -26.48 -27.32
N GLU A 665 -21.42 -27.28 -27.96
CA GLU A 665 -20.99 -28.50 -28.65
C GLU A 665 -20.42 -28.13 -30.03
N LEU A 666 -19.14 -27.70 -30.04
CA LEU A 666 -18.38 -27.35 -31.24
C LEU A 666 -18.09 -28.53 -32.19
N PHE A 667 -18.71 -29.69 -31.96
CA PHE A 667 -18.65 -30.86 -32.82
C PHE A 667 -20.09 -31.21 -33.23
N PRO A 668 -20.37 -31.45 -34.53
CA PRO A 668 -21.70 -31.86 -34.97
C PRO A 668 -22.11 -33.15 -34.25
N GLY A 669 -23.34 -33.20 -33.75
CA GLY A 669 -23.85 -34.35 -33.02
C GLY A 669 -23.89 -35.61 -33.89
N PRO A 670 -23.98 -36.81 -33.31
CA PRO A 670 -24.16 -38.04 -34.09
C PRO A 670 -25.44 -38.01 -34.95
N GLU A 671 -26.43 -37.19 -34.58
CA GLU A 671 -27.64 -36.93 -35.39
C GLU A 671 -27.35 -36.00 -36.58
N ASP A 672 -26.52 -34.97 -36.41
CA ASP A 672 -26.03 -34.13 -37.52
C ASP A 672 -25.13 -34.91 -38.47
N VAL A 673 -24.35 -35.88 -37.96
CA VAL A 673 -23.58 -36.81 -38.81
C VAL A 673 -24.52 -37.66 -39.67
N CYS A 674 -25.72 -38.04 -39.20
CA CYS A 674 -26.72 -38.65 -40.07
C CYS A 674 -27.21 -37.69 -41.17
N ILE A 675 -27.43 -36.41 -40.86
CA ILE A 675 -27.80 -35.39 -41.86
C ILE A 675 -26.67 -35.17 -42.88
N ALA A 676 -25.41 -35.10 -42.43
CA ALA A 676 -24.24 -34.97 -43.31
C ALA A 676 -24.05 -36.20 -44.21
N VAL A 677 -24.24 -37.41 -43.68
CA VAL A 677 -24.22 -38.67 -44.45
C VAL A 677 -25.41 -38.75 -45.42
N GLU A 678 -26.56 -38.13 -45.11
CA GLU A 678 -27.69 -38.04 -46.03
C GLU A 678 -27.46 -37.00 -47.13
N MET A 679 -26.82 -35.87 -46.83
CA MET A 679 -26.35 -34.91 -47.85
C MET A 679 -25.27 -35.51 -48.76
N ALA A 680 -24.36 -36.31 -48.20
CA ALA A 680 -23.32 -37.02 -48.96
C ALA A 680 -23.87 -38.12 -49.91
N LYS A 681 -25.17 -38.47 -49.81
CA LYS A 681 -25.85 -39.32 -50.81
C LYS A 681 -26.36 -38.56 -52.03
N ARG A 682 -26.28 -37.22 -52.06
CA ARG A 682 -26.57 -36.46 -53.29
C ARG A 682 -25.42 -36.66 -54.29
N PRO A 683 -25.71 -37.03 -55.56
CA PRO A 683 -24.66 -37.17 -56.56
C PRO A 683 -23.99 -35.81 -56.83
N PRO A 684 -22.66 -35.76 -57.02
CA PRO A 684 -21.97 -34.51 -57.29
C PRO A 684 -22.40 -33.90 -58.62
N SER A 685 -22.68 -32.60 -58.61
CA SER A 685 -22.87 -31.82 -59.84
C SER A 685 -21.52 -31.67 -60.55
N PRO A 686 -21.39 -32.03 -61.84
CA PRO A 686 -20.11 -31.99 -62.52
C PRO A 686 -19.79 -30.59 -63.04
N PHE A 687 -18.81 -29.87 -62.47
CA PHE A 687 -18.17 -28.75 -63.16
C PHE A 687 -16.73 -28.42 -62.71
N SER A 688 -15.87 -28.19 -63.71
CA SER A 688 -14.60 -27.43 -63.70
C SER A 688 -13.54 -27.74 -62.63
N GLU A 689 -12.49 -28.44 -63.05
CA GLU A 689 -11.17 -28.40 -62.43
C GLU A 689 -10.41 -27.13 -62.85
N THR A 690 -10.01 -26.31 -61.88
CA THR A 690 -8.83 -25.42 -61.91
C THR A 690 -8.39 -25.25 -60.45
N GLY A 691 -7.13 -25.46 -60.05
CA GLY A 691 -5.90 -25.46 -60.83
C GLY A 691 -5.00 -24.36 -60.29
N GLY A 692 -4.34 -24.65 -59.16
CA GLY A 692 -3.48 -23.72 -58.42
C GLY A 692 -2.67 -24.52 -57.41
N ASP A 693 -1.35 -24.51 -57.60
CA ASP A 693 -0.35 -25.26 -56.85
C ASP A 693 0.68 -24.24 -56.36
N ASP A 694 0.69 -23.96 -55.06
CA ASP A 694 1.61 -23.03 -54.41
C ASP A 694 1.97 -23.61 -53.03
N SER A 695 3.24 -23.95 -52.84
CA SER A 695 3.78 -24.53 -51.63
C SER A 695 4.85 -23.61 -51.02
N ASP A 696 4.43 -22.70 -50.13
CA ASP A 696 5.34 -21.78 -49.46
C ASP A 696 6.25 -22.51 -48.45
N GLU A 697 7.55 -22.56 -48.75
CA GLU A 697 8.58 -23.20 -47.93
C GLU A 697 9.09 -22.22 -46.85
N PHE A 698 8.71 -22.46 -45.59
CA PHE A 698 8.98 -21.52 -44.50
C PHE A 698 10.46 -21.56 -44.04
N VAL A 699 11.30 -20.74 -44.66
CA VAL A 699 12.73 -20.64 -44.36
C VAL A 699 12.98 -20.07 -42.97
N VAL A 700 13.57 -20.88 -42.08
CA VAL A 700 14.04 -20.44 -40.75
C VAL A 700 15.44 -19.83 -40.88
N THR A 701 15.53 -18.50 -40.85
CA THR A 701 16.80 -17.78 -40.76
C THR A 701 17.25 -17.62 -39.31
N SER A 702 18.27 -18.37 -38.91
CA SER A 702 19.01 -18.13 -37.68
C SER A 702 19.69 -16.75 -37.74
N ILE A 703 19.44 -15.88 -36.76
CA ILE A 703 20.16 -14.62 -36.60
C ILE A 703 21.41 -14.88 -35.74
N GLU A 704 22.58 -14.50 -36.25
CA GLU A 704 23.87 -14.67 -35.58
C GLU A 704 24.11 -13.60 -34.51
N ASN A 705 25.06 -13.86 -33.60
CA ASN A 705 25.37 -12.96 -32.48
C ASN A 705 25.94 -11.62 -32.97
N GLY A 706 25.23 -10.53 -32.71
CA GLY A 706 25.73 -9.16 -32.90
C GLY A 706 26.68 -8.74 -31.77
N SER A 707 27.78 -8.08 -32.12
CA SER A 707 28.86 -7.65 -31.23
C SER A 707 28.43 -6.61 -30.20
N GLU A 708 29.13 -6.58 -29.06
CA GLU A 708 29.12 -5.48 -28.10
C GLU A 708 29.65 -4.18 -28.76
N PRO A 709 28.98 -3.02 -28.60
CA PRO A 709 29.59 -1.71 -28.82
C PRO A 709 30.39 -1.28 -27.58
N GLU A 710 31.46 -0.52 -27.81
CA GLU A 710 32.40 -0.04 -26.79
C GLU A 710 31.82 1.13 -25.95
N ASP A 711 32.48 1.48 -24.84
CA ASP A 711 32.04 2.45 -23.84
C ASP A 711 31.65 3.84 -24.42
N GLU A 712 30.35 4.10 -24.60
CA GLU A 712 29.84 5.47 -24.72
C GLU A 712 29.85 6.16 -23.35
N GLN A 713 30.55 7.28 -23.27
CA GLN A 713 30.79 8.03 -22.05
C GLN A 713 29.59 8.93 -21.72
N ASP A 714 28.53 8.30 -21.21
CA ASP A 714 27.21 8.85 -20.84
C ASP A 714 27.30 10.25 -20.18
N ASP A 715 26.67 11.26 -20.80
CA ASP A 715 26.68 12.67 -20.36
C ASP A 715 26.00 12.87 -18.98
N ASP A 716 26.46 13.86 -18.21
CA ASP A 716 26.10 14.06 -16.79
C ASP A 716 24.64 14.50 -16.56
N THR A 717 23.74 13.53 -16.42
CA THR A 717 22.46 13.61 -15.71
C THR A 717 21.55 14.82 -16.03
N ASP A 718 20.64 14.64 -17.00
CA ASP A 718 19.56 15.58 -17.38
C ASP A 718 18.48 15.83 -16.27
N SER A 719 18.80 15.53 -15.02
CA SER A 719 18.08 16.05 -13.87
C SER A 719 18.33 17.55 -13.79
N ILE A 720 17.27 18.33 -14.04
CA ILE A 720 17.20 19.78 -13.78
C ILE A 720 17.78 20.17 -12.39
N TRP A 721 17.89 19.24 -11.42
CA TRP A 721 18.45 19.43 -10.07
C TRP A 721 19.90 18.99 -9.84
N GLY A 722 20.58 18.39 -10.83
CA GLY A 722 22.02 18.05 -10.80
C GLY A 722 22.87 19.30 -10.55
N ASP A 723 23.08 20.13 -11.58
CA ASP A 723 23.92 21.33 -11.59
C ASP A 723 23.91 22.19 -10.30
N LEU A 724 22.73 22.43 -9.71
CA LEU A 724 22.60 23.30 -8.53
C LEU A 724 22.92 22.60 -7.20
N SER A 725 23.13 21.29 -7.21
CA SER A 725 23.67 20.53 -6.08
C SER A 725 25.18 20.74 -5.95
N ASP A 726 25.88 20.87 -7.08
CA ASP A 726 27.33 20.63 -7.17
C ASP A 726 28.15 21.87 -7.60
N LEU A 727 27.48 23.01 -7.82
CA LEU A 727 28.13 24.33 -7.70
C LEU A 727 28.90 24.40 -6.36
N PRO A 728 30.21 24.71 -6.37
CA PRO A 728 31.02 24.77 -5.15
C PRO A 728 30.51 25.85 -4.19
N ASP A 729 30.60 25.57 -2.89
CA ASP A 729 30.35 26.56 -1.83
C ASP A 729 31.55 27.51 -1.71
N ASP A 730 31.65 28.45 -2.65
CA ASP A 730 32.77 29.39 -2.75
C ASP A 730 32.89 30.30 -1.51
N GLN A 731 33.96 30.04 -0.74
CA GLN A 731 34.68 30.93 0.18
C GLN A 731 33.88 32.00 0.93
N GLN A 732 33.45 31.68 2.16
CA GLN A 732 33.12 32.69 3.18
C GLN A 732 33.97 32.55 4.45
N GLN A 733 35.24 32.98 4.35
CA GLN A 733 36.00 33.51 5.49
C GLN A 733 36.96 34.61 5.00
N PRO A 734 36.68 35.90 5.27
CA PRO A 734 37.74 36.89 5.38
C PRO A 734 38.46 36.66 6.72
N SER A 735 39.76 36.38 6.68
CA SER A 735 40.57 36.32 7.89
C SER A 735 40.75 37.72 8.48
N GLU A 736 40.53 37.86 9.79
CA GLU A 736 40.70 39.13 10.48
C GLU A 736 42.19 39.52 10.52
N ALA A 737 42.54 40.59 9.80
CA ALA A 737 43.90 41.11 9.76
C ALA A 737 44.23 41.86 11.07
N SER A 738 44.86 41.14 12.01
CA SER A 738 45.41 41.73 13.23
C SER A 738 46.31 42.93 12.89
N SER A 739 45.96 44.09 13.44
CA SER A 739 46.67 45.36 13.20
C SER A 739 47.04 45.99 14.54
N ASP A 740 48.23 45.66 15.03
CA ASP A 740 48.79 46.25 16.25
C ASP A 740 49.08 47.75 16.08
N PRO A 741 48.72 48.60 17.06
CA PRO A 741 49.15 50.00 17.07
C PRO A 741 50.62 50.12 17.52
N PRO A 742 51.39 51.08 16.98
CA PRO A 742 52.80 51.22 17.33
C PRO A 742 52.98 51.75 18.76
N GLN A 743 53.85 51.08 19.53
CA GLN A 743 54.30 51.60 20.82
C GLN A 743 55.03 52.94 20.64
N THR A 744 54.64 53.94 21.43
CA THR A 744 55.38 55.21 21.55
C THR A 744 56.11 55.22 22.89
N THR A 745 57.35 55.72 22.87
CA THR A 745 58.28 55.70 24.00
C THR A 745 57.91 56.70 25.09
N THR A 746 57.87 56.27 26.35
CA THR A 746 58.42 57.01 27.50
C THR A 746 58.75 56.04 28.63
#